data_AF-A0A8T2QV85-F1
#
_entry.id   AF-A0A8T2QV85-F1
#
_cell.length_a   1.000
_cell.length_b   1.000
_cell.length_c   1.000
_cell.angle_alpha   90.00
_cell.angle_beta   90.00
_cell.angle_gamma   90.00
#
_symmetry.space_group_name_H-M   'P 1'
#
loop_
_entity.id
_entity.type
_entity.pdbx_description
1 polymer ?
#
loop_
_entity_poly.entity_id
_entity_poly.type
_entity_poly.pdbx_seq_one_letter_code
_entity_poly.pdbx_strand_id
1 'polypeptide(L)'
;MSEEGHEIDEQAKKDFENLTHGHELSADGHVEDNASTASNKMVNGDKPDTPMDGTLSLSLSQAADTDLGHNNHCKVDDTENVLHSTSDSKHQNDPEILRAQSQEENKQVNGLEVSEQQAVENHFNFVEEKSTLRKQLEQSIMALSASKELMSKLQEANSNAERRAEEATANLVEVEKKLEEELKARDKKYTELDAKFSKLQKRAKQRIQEVQKEKEDVELQLAAASKEASEASAQCASLLSDLERVRAQAGDALRSLDAERQQLRSTTNKQKEAIEELHHKLEAKEHECKEAQRITSEKEQVVNELTGKMMEMEKNHEKQIAEMVLKHQKLVEDLEAQLGDAVKERNKSAETIASLQMDLAAKDSYIAEKDTVSSGEVIRLTASLDSTRAELTRIEKQHEKEKETWTISLEATKLKLEETEKAHVQREIFFAKEKSQLESELQGLQQALSLAQAESSASKAQVATMEKEFNAYKVRAHSLLQKKEAELCAAKDTEKLAAQEAALEEARRVASSAVAERDRAIKDLKEASQEHESQLGARNVALMDAQQKIRELAANIETSKARMQIKEEEWESRLDEVNRIWEEKYNALMEKSTSKIALEQEISLLREKYARIQEEHSNFQEMANKMLESKDQEIARLLEEGRQMQKIISDAPKVSREVPSKQDPEEQFSVGEHQILMLARQQAQREEELAQCHRHIQALQEEIAELEHENRLHAQQEAALKEEFRNLERSRKREGVDMTYLKNVILKLLETGEVEALLPVVAMLLQFSREELKKCQEVYNVVPDSSAAGGPPTLFSRFLFSKAGK
;
A
#
# COMPACT_ATOMS: atom_id res chain seq x y z
N MET A 1 -8.83 83.47 116.96
CA MET A 1 -7.44 83.01 116.82
C MET A 1 -7.36 82.49 115.39
N SER A 2 -6.82 83.27 114.44
CA SER A 2 -5.37 83.54 114.23
C SER A 2 -4.71 82.32 113.55
N GLU A 3 -3.94 82.45 112.47
CA GLU A 3 -3.49 83.61 111.67
C GLU A 3 -4.20 83.67 110.28
N GLU A 4 -4.43 84.82 109.62
CA GLU A 4 -3.55 85.66 108.76
C GLU A 4 -2.98 84.95 107.51
N GLY A 5 -2.86 85.58 106.32
CA GLY A 5 -3.13 86.99 105.99
C GLY A 5 -3.21 87.30 104.47
N HIS A 6 -3.43 88.59 104.16
CA HIS A 6 -3.61 89.19 102.83
C HIS A 6 -2.35 89.24 101.96
N GLU A 7 -2.54 89.24 100.63
CA GLU A 7 -2.10 90.27 99.64
C GLU A 7 -3.03 90.10 98.39
N ILE A 8 -3.59 91.10 97.69
CA ILE A 8 -3.05 92.34 97.08
C ILE A 8 -2.15 92.01 95.87
N ASP A 9 -2.33 92.54 94.65
CA ASP A 9 -3.44 93.28 94.00
C ASP A 9 -3.19 93.23 92.47
N GLU A 10 -3.84 94.08 91.67
CA GLU A 10 -3.44 94.36 90.28
C GLU A 10 -1.94 94.64 90.14
N GLN A 11 -1.29 94.02 89.15
CA GLN A 11 -0.53 94.83 88.19
C GLN A 11 -0.54 94.18 86.80
N ALA A 12 -1.03 94.94 85.82
CA ALA A 12 -1.16 94.48 84.44
C ALA A 12 0.08 94.80 83.58
N LYS A 13 0.23 93.99 82.53
CA LYS A 13 1.12 94.15 81.35
C LYS A 13 2.62 94.01 81.59
N LYS A 14 3.29 93.71 80.46
CA LYS A 14 4.73 93.61 80.23
C LYS A 14 5.37 92.31 80.75
N ASP A 15 6.18 91.61 79.96
CA ASP A 15 6.63 91.84 78.58
C ASP A 15 6.76 90.48 77.83
N PHE A 16 6.50 90.41 76.51
CA PHE A 16 7.54 90.27 75.46
C PHE A 16 8.45 89.04 75.73
N GLU A 17 8.53 88.00 74.89
CA GLU A 17 8.79 88.05 73.43
C GLU A 17 8.34 86.80 72.62
N ASN A 18 8.35 86.94 71.29
CA ASN A 18 8.58 85.92 70.24
C ASN A 18 7.63 84.71 70.08
N LEU A 19 6.65 84.91 69.18
CA LEU A 19 6.19 83.89 68.22
C LEU A 19 7.26 83.61 67.14
N THR A 20 6.97 82.68 66.21
CA THR A 20 7.81 82.14 65.09
C THR A 20 8.80 81.04 65.50
N HIS A 21 9.09 79.98 64.71
CA HIS A 21 8.60 79.45 63.40
C HIS A 21 8.34 77.92 63.55
N GLY A 22 7.58 77.18 62.71
CA GLY A 22 7.63 76.93 61.24
C GLY A 22 7.95 75.43 61.03
N HIS A 23 7.59 74.67 60.00
CA HIS A 23 6.99 74.83 58.64
C HIS A 23 5.87 73.76 58.47
N GLU A 24 4.73 73.95 57.79
CA GLU A 24 4.40 74.24 56.37
C GLU A 24 4.26 73.01 55.42
N LEU A 25 3.53 73.24 54.32
CA LEU A 25 3.28 72.39 53.14
C LEU A 25 2.28 71.22 53.30
N SER A 26 1.38 70.95 52.35
CA SER A 26 0.77 71.82 51.33
C SER A 26 -0.58 71.23 50.89
N ALA A 27 -1.46 72.05 50.33
CA ALA A 27 -2.60 71.59 49.54
C ALA A 27 -2.30 71.68 48.04
N ASP A 28 -3.01 70.89 47.23
CA ASP A 28 -3.53 71.32 45.93
C ASP A 28 -4.66 70.37 45.46
N GLY A 29 -5.39 70.71 44.39
CA GLY A 29 -6.53 69.91 43.91
C GLY A 29 -6.96 70.17 42.46
N HIS A 30 -8.26 69.97 42.18
CA HIS A 30 -8.92 70.08 40.87
C HIS A 30 -8.57 69.04 39.76
N VAL A 31 -9.34 68.89 38.67
CA VAL A 31 -10.80 68.63 38.51
C VAL A 31 -11.13 68.37 37.00
N GLU A 32 -12.25 67.67 36.74
CA GLU A 32 -13.02 67.61 35.47
C GLU A 32 -12.57 66.83 34.22
N ASP A 33 -13.60 66.56 33.40
CA ASP A 33 -13.68 66.20 31.96
C ASP A 33 -13.17 64.84 31.40
N ASN A 34 -13.84 64.23 30.39
CA ASN A 34 -15.29 64.15 30.10
C ASN A 34 -15.62 63.02 29.09
N ALA A 35 -16.90 62.67 28.98
CA ALA A 35 -17.64 62.16 27.80
C ALA A 35 -17.10 61.03 26.87
N SER A 36 -17.82 59.89 26.90
CA SER A 36 -18.31 59.14 25.70
C SER A 36 -17.27 58.44 24.77
N THR A 37 -17.60 57.53 23.83
CA THR A 37 -18.88 57.01 23.27
C THR A 37 -18.67 55.62 22.63
N ALA A 38 -19.70 54.75 22.62
CA ALA A 38 -19.95 53.70 21.59
C ALA A 38 -18.88 52.58 21.37
N SER A 39 -19.10 51.52 20.57
CA SER A 39 -20.28 50.66 20.36
C SER A 39 -19.91 49.40 19.52
N ASN A 40 -20.66 48.31 19.69
CA ASN A 40 -20.86 47.18 18.73
C ASN A 40 -19.74 46.17 18.39
N LYS A 41 -20.17 44.88 18.35
CA LYS A 41 -19.76 43.76 17.46
C LYS A 41 -18.29 43.29 17.49
N MET A 42 -17.96 42.02 17.73
CA MET A 42 -18.40 40.74 17.10
C MET A 42 -18.13 40.65 15.59
N VAL A 43 -17.17 39.82 15.18
CA VAL A 43 -17.33 38.61 14.33
C VAL A 43 -15.95 38.04 13.98
N ASN A 44 -15.85 36.70 13.96
CA ASN A 44 -14.87 35.76 13.38
C ASN A 44 -13.43 36.22 13.06
N GLY A 45 -12.46 35.39 13.45
CA GLY A 45 -11.06 35.53 13.02
C GLY A 45 -10.73 34.79 11.72
N ASP A 46 -9.44 34.72 11.39
CA ASP A 46 -8.91 33.90 10.29
C ASP A 46 -7.49 33.40 10.58
N LYS A 47 -7.07 32.37 9.83
CA LYS A 47 -5.71 31.81 9.69
C LYS A 47 -5.48 31.66 8.18
N PRO A 48 -4.24 31.81 7.63
CA PRO A 48 -3.30 30.69 7.68
C PRO A 48 -1.78 31.01 7.60
N ASP A 49 -1.00 30.00 8.04
CA ASP A 49 0.19 29.37 7.43
C ASP A 49 1.44 30.12 6.89
N THR A 50 2.60 29.59 7.36
CA THR A 50 3.96 29.33 6.80
C THR A 50 4.34 29.66 5.33
N PRO A 51 5.64 29.58 4.92
CA PRO A 51 6.87 29.19 5.67
C PRO A 51 8.04 30.20 5.57
N MET A 52 9.22 29.84 6.08
CA MET A 52 10.52 30.42 5.68
C MET A 52 11.57 29.32 5.44
N ASP A 53 12.36 29.49 4.39
CA ASP A 53 13.48 28.63 4.00
C ASP A 53 14.80 29.12 4.64
N GLY A 54 15.84 28.30 4.73
CA GLY A 54 16.94 28.51 5.68
C GLY A 54 18.24 27.73 5.46
N THR A 55 18.74 27.64 4.22
CA THR A 55 20.06 27.08 3.93
C THR A 55 21.20 27.74 4.70
N LEU A 56 22.12 26.94 5.26
CA LEU A 56 23.47 27.37 5.65
C LEU A 56 24.53 26.39 5.14
N SER A 57 25.69 26.92 4.73
CA SER A 57 26.69 26.21 3.94
C SER A 57 28.13 26.49 4.38
N LEU A 58 28.98 25.45 4.27
CA LEU A 58 30.42 25.50 3.99
C LEU A 58 31.38 26.24 4.94
N SER A 59 32.24 25.44 5.59
CA SER A 59 33.68 25.65 5.72
C SER A 59 34.31 24.27 5.99
N LEU A 60 34.77 23.54 4.96
CA LEU A 60 36.05 23.66 4.26
C LEU A 60 37.28 23.32 5.14
N SER A 61 37.92 22.19 4.84
CA SER A 61 39.30 21.85 5.18
C SER A 61 39.79 20.76 4.21
N GLN A 62 41.06 20.77 3.86
CA GLN A 62 41.61 20.02 2.72
C GLN A 62 42.32 18.72 3.13
N ALA A 63 42.15 17.67 2.32
CA ALA A 63 43.12 16.60 2.12
C ALA A 63 43.00 16.14 0.65
N ALA A 64 44.11 15.80 0.00
CA ALA A 64 44.20 15.64 -1.45
C ALA A 64 44.33 14.17 -1.92
N ASP A 65 44.21 13.99 -3.23
CA ASP A 65 44.12 12.72 -3.95
C ASP A 65 45.33 11.78 -3.76
N THR A 66 45.06 10.48 -3.71
CA THR A 66 45.98 9.43 -4.19
C THR A 66 45.21 8.34 -4.94
N ASP A 67 45.30 8.38 -6.26
CA ASP A 67 44.87 7.32 -7.19
C ASP A 67 46.10 6.58 -7.76
N LEU A 68 45.87 5.60 -8.64
CA LEU A 68 46.83 4.88 -9.49
C LEU A 68 47.67 3.78 -8.81
N GLY A 69 47.04 2.64 -8.55
CA GLY A 69 47.76 1.36 -8.44
C GLY A 69 47.92 0.67 -9.80
N HIS A 70 49.16 0.59 -10.34
CA HIS A 70 49.55 -0.36 -11.41
C HIS A 70 51.09 -0.50 -11.55
N ASN A 71 51.66 -1.56 -10.97
CA ASN A 71 52.68 -2.46 -11.57
C ASN A 71 53.47 -3.21 -10.48
N ASN A 72 53.28 -4.53 -10.41
CA ASN A 72 54.23 -5.42 -9.74
C ASN A 72 55.38 -5.72 -10.70
N HIS A 73 56.62 -5.47 -10.28
CA HIS A 73 57.81 -5.93 -10.99
C HIS A 73 58.67 -6.76 -10.02
N CYS A 74 58.34 -8.04 -9.90
CA CYS A 74 59.14 -8.98 -9.12
C CYS A 74 60.50 -9.16 -9.78
N LYS A 75 61.56 -8.77 -9.07
CA LYS A 75 62.87 -9.41 -9.27
C LYS A 75 62.79 -10.82 -8.70
N VAL A 76 63.35 -11.77 -9.45
CA VAL A 76 63.72 -13.09 -8.95
C VAL A 76 65.24 -13.14 -9.02
N ASP A 77 65.88 -13.41 -7.87
CA ASP A 77 67.29 -13.77 -7.82
C ASP A 77 67.37 -15.29 -8.05
N ASP A 78 67.94 -15.73 -9.16
CA ASP A 78 68.28 -17.13 -9.40
C ASP A 78 69.80 -17.30 -9.38
N THR A 79 70.30 -17.86 -8.28
CA THR A 79 71.68 -18.36 -8.18
C THR A 79 71.69 -19.86 -8.44
N GLU A 80 72.27 -20.29 -9.56
CA GLU A 80 72.94 -21.60 -9.59
C GLU A 80 74.17 -21.58 -10.51
N ASN A 81 74.96 -22.65 -10.45
CA ASN A 81 76.41 -22.61 -10.68
C ASN A 81 76.89 -23.95 -11.29
N VAL A 82 78.20 -24.09 -11.52
CA VAL A 82 78.92 -25.38 -11.67
C VAL A 82 78.80 -26.10 -13.04
N LEU A 83 79.83 -25.84 -13.90
CA LEU A 83 80.45 -26.75 -14.90
C LEU A 83 79.74 -26.95 -16.27
N HIS A 84 80.43 -27.25 -17.39
CA HIS A 84 81.87 -27.54 -17.59
C HIS A 84 82.46 -27.04 -18.93
N SER A 85 83.78 -26.89 -18.93
CA SER A 85 84.78 -26.59 -19.98
C SER A 85 84.50 -26.95 -21.46
N THR A 86 84.78 -26.03 -22.38
CA THR A 86 85.96 -26.01 -23.31
C THR A 86 85.88 -24.76 -24.21
N SER A 87 86.84 -23.81 -24.17
CA SER A 87 88.19 -23.83 -24.76
C SER A 87 88.22 -23.51 -26.26
N ASP A 88 88.41 -22.24 -26.61
CA ASP A 88 88.90 -21.84 -27.93
C ASP A 88 89.81 -20.60 -27.81
N SER A 89 91.01 -20.68 -28.39
CA SER A 89 92.10 -19.71 -28.16
C SER A 89 92.45 -18.92 -29.41
N LYS A 90 92.16 -17.62 -29.39
CA LYS A 90 92.75 -16.67 -30.35
C LYS A 90 93.82 -15.84 -29.66
N HIS A 91 95.05 -16.00 -30.14
CA HIS A 91 96.12 -15.04 -29.93
C HIS A 91 96.62 -14.57 -31.30
N GLN A 92 96.86 -13.27 -31.38
CA GLN A 92 97.17 -12.54 -32.60
C GLN A 92 98.36 -11.64 -32.27
N ASN A 93 99.48 -11.85 -32.95
CA ASN A 93 100.70 -11.04 -32.89
C ASN A 93 101.46 -11.23 -34.21
N ASP A 94 102.26 -10.23 -34.59
CA ASP A 94 102.67 -10.01 -35.97
C ASP A 94 103.94 -10.77 -36.42
N PRO A 95 104.17 -10.93 -37.74
CA PRO A 95 105.37 -11.53 -38.30
C PRO A 95 106.36 -10.51 -38.91
N GLU A 96 107.57 -10.37 -38.36
CA GLU A 96 108.70 -9.69 -39.05
C GLU A 96 109.99 -10.52 -39.11
N ILE A 97 110.24 -11.06 -40.31
CA ILE A 97 111.50 -11.06 -41.08
C ILE A 97 112.85 -10.99 -40.31
N LEU A 98 113.64 -12.07 -40.40
CA LEU A 98 115.09 -12.16 -40.76
C LEU A 98 115.49 -13.66 -40.63
N ARG A 99 115.95 -14.45 -41.63
CA ARG A 99 116.89 -14.33 -42.77
C ARG A 99 118.32 -14.79 -42.41
N ALA A 100 118.80 -15.83 -43.11
CA ALA A 100 120.16 -16.41 -43.06
C ALA A 100 120.49 -17.22 -41.77
N GLN A 101 121.43 -18.18 -41.73
CA GLN A 101 122.38 -18.69 -42.75
C GLN A 101 122.83 -20.17 -42.47
N SER A 102 123.73 -20.69 -43.33
CA SER A 102 124.50 -21.96 -43.40
C SER A 102 125.02 -22.59 -42.09
N GLN A 103 125.62 -23.81 -42.00
CA GLN A 103 126.55 -24.59 -42.87
C GLN A 103 126.56 -26.10 -42.38
N GLU A 104 126.92 -27.21 -43.08
CA GLU A 104 128.13 -27.66 -43.84
C GLU A 104 129.46 -27.65 -43.03
N GLU A 105 130.47 -28.54 -43.16
CA GLU A 105 130.74 -29.94 -43.63
C GLU A 105 131.67 -30.54 -42.51
N ASN A 106 131.73 -31.83 -42.10
CA ASN A 106 131.79 -33.15 -42.76
C ASN A 106 133.22 -33.61 -43.16
N LYS A 107 133.52 -34.91 -42.98
CA LYS A 107 134.85 -35.59 -43.16
C LYS A 107 135.96 -35.01 -42.24
N GLN A 108 137.18 -35.54 -42.12
CA GLN A 108 137.96 -36.66 -42.71
C GLN A 108 138.96 -37.12 -41.60
N VAL A 109 139.40 -38.36 -41.34
CA VAL A 109 139.83 -39.54 -42.13
C VAL A 109 141.28 -39.47 -42.71
N ASN A 110 142.21 -40.06 -41.93
CA ASN A 110 143.43 -40.82 -42.29
C ASN A 110 144.69 -40.20 -42.96
N GLY A 111 145.86 -40.70 -42.51
CA GLY A 111 147.09 -40.97 -43.30
C GLY A 111 148.18 -39.88 -43.23
N LEU A 112 149.44 -40.09 -42.81
CA LEU A 112 150.49 -41.15 -42.95
C LEU A 112 151.30 -41.12 -44.25
N GLU A 113 152.63 -41.00 -44.10
CA GLU A 113 153.61 -41.20 -45.17
C GLU A 113 154.23 -42.61 -45.14
N VAL A 114 154.05 -43.31 -46.27
CA VAL A 114 154.96 -44.25 -46.96
C VAL A 114 156.04 -45.01 -46.15
N SER A 115 155.95 -46.35 -46.18
CA SER A 115 157.13 -47.22 -46.38
C SER A 115 156.73 -48.57 -47.03
N GLU A 116 157.65 -49.20 -47.77
CA GLU A 116 157.33 -50.24 -48.75
C GLU A 116 157.17 -51.66 -48.18
N GLN A 117 155.93 -52.00 -47.79
CA GLN A 117 155.45 -53.40 -47.71
C GLN A 117 153.92 -53.56 -47.86
N GLN A 118 153.24 -52.49 -48.29
CA GLN A 118 151.84 -52.21 -47.92
C GLN A 118 150.77 -52.78 -48.88
N ALA A 119 151.12 -53.73 -49.77
CA ALA A 119 150.27 -54.12 -50.91
C ALA A 119 149.20 -55.19 -50.60
N VAL A 120 149.43 -56.08 -49.64
CA VAL A 120 148.56 -57.26 -49.41
C VAL A 120 147.54 -57.00 -48.29
N GLU A 121 147.99 -56.46 -47.16
CA GLU A 121 147.17 -56.23 -45.97
C GLU A 121 146.09 -55.15 -46.19
N ASN A 122 146.42 -54.12 -46.98
CA ASN A 122 145.45 -53.11 -47.43
C ASN A 122 144.24 -53.72 -48.16
N HIS A 123 144.41 -54.83 -48.91
CA HIS A 123 143.30 -55.45 -49.62
C HIS A 123 142.34 -56.18 -48.67
N PHE A 124 142.85 -56.78 -47.58
CA PHE A 124 142.00 -57.44 -46.59
C PHE A 124 141.14 -56.41 -45.84
N ASN A 125 141.77 -55.35 -45.31
CA ASN A 125 141.08 -54.29 -44.58
C ASN A 125 140.01 -53.59 -45.45
N PHE A 126 140.31 -53.34 -46.74
CA PHE A 126 139.33 -52.78 -47.69
C PHE A 126 138.14 -53.72 -47.96
N VAL A 127 138.33 -55.04 -47.91
CA VAL A 127 137.22 -56.01 -48.04
C VAL A 127 136.36 -56.05 -46.76
N GLU A 128 136.98 -55.95 -45.59
CA GLU A 128 136.26 -55.89 -44.31
C GLU A 128 135.46 -54.58 -44.17
N GLU A 129 136.07 -53.43 -44.45
CA GLU A 129 135.40 -52.11 -44.49
C GLU A 129 134.24 -52.10 -45.51
N LYS A 130 134.45 -52.67 -46.69
CA LYS A 130 133.38 -52.86 -47.69
C LYS A 130 132.26 -53.79 -47.21
N SER A 131 132.52 -54.70 -46.28
CA SER A 131 131.50 -55.57 -45.68
C SER A 131 130.69 -54.85 -44.60
N THR A 132 131.34 -54.03 -43.75
CA THR A 132 130.66 -53.25 -42.72
C THR A 132 129.83 -52.11 -43.32
N LEU A 133 130.36 -51.41 -44.33
CA LEU A 133 129.62 -50.41 -45.10
C LEU A 133 128.40 -51.02 -45.82
N ARG A 134 128.49 -52.24 -46.35
CA ARG A 134 127.33 -52.96 -46.92
C ARG A 134 126.27 -53.26 -45.87
N LYS A 135 126.69 -53.76 -44.70
CA LYS A 135 125.77 -54.06 -43.59
C LYS A 135 125.08 -52.80 -43.05
N GLN A 136 125.81 -51.68 -42.96
CA GLN A 136 125.25 -50.37 -42.62
C GLN A 136 124.29 -49.85 -43.70
N LEU A 137 124.59 -50.06 -45.00
CA LEU A 137 123.70 -49.69 -46.09
C LEU A 137 122.42 -50.53 -46.10
N GLU A 138 122.49 -51.83 -45.85
CA GLU A 138 121.31 -52.71 -45.70
C GLU A 138 120.48 -52.30 -44.47
N GLN A 139 121.11 -51.99 -43.34
CA GLN A 139 120.44 -51.44 -42.15
C GLN A 139 119.78 -50.09 -42.45
N SER A 140 120.41 -49.22 -43.24
CA SER A 140 119.85 -47.94 -43.68
C SER A 140 118.65 -48.14 -44.62
N ILE A 141 118.71 -49.08 -45.55
CA ILE A 141 117.59 -49.44 -46.44
C ILE A 141 116.43 -50.05 -45.64
N MET A 142 116.69 -50.88 -44.63
CA MET A 142 115.67 -51.40 -43.72
C MET A 142 115.05 -50.29 -42.86
N ALA A 143 115.85 -49.34 -42.35
CA ALA A 143 115.36 -48.18 -41.61
C ALA A 143 114.52 -47.24 -42.50
N LEU A 144 114.94 -47.01 -43.75
CA LEU A 144 114.20 -46.20 -44.73
C LEU A 144 112.89 -46.85 -45.17
N SER A 145 112.86 -48.17 -45.36
CA SER A 145 111.63 -48.88 -45.69
C SER A 145 110.65 -48.95 -44.51
N ALA A 146 111.13 -49.21 -43.29
CA ALA A 146 110.32 -49.10 -42.08
C ALA A 146 109.81 -47.67 -41.83
N SER A 147 110.65 -46.65 -42.07
CA SER A 147 110.26 -45.24 -42.00
C SER A 147 109.19 -44.90 -43.05
N LYS A 148 109.33 -45.39 -44.29
CA LYS A 148 108.31 -45.22 -45.34
C LYS A 148 107.00 -45.92 -44.99
N GLU A 149 107.03 -47.10 -44.38
CA GLU A 149 105.84 -47.81 -43.92
C GLU A 149 105.16 -47.07 -42.75
N LEU A 150 105.93 -46.53 -41.81
CA LEU A 150 105.41 -45.65 -40.74
C LEU A 150 104.81 -44.36 -41.30
N MET A 151 105.45 -43.71 -42.27
CA MET A 151 104.90 -42.53 -42.94
C MET A 151 103.60 -42.86 -43.69
N SER A 152 103.49 -44.03 -44.32
CA SER A 152 102.26 -44.49 -44.97
C SER A 152 101.13 -44.70 -43.94
N LYS A 153 101.43 -45.32 -42.79
CA LYS A 153 100.46 -45.51 -41.70
C LYS A 153 100.06 -44.20 -41.02
N LEU A 154 100.97 -43.23 -40.93
CA LEU A 154 100.70 -41.90 -40.42
C LEU A 154 99.83 -41.10 -41.41
N GLN A 155 100.10 -41.19 -42.71
CA GLN A 155 99.25 -40.60 -43.75
C GLN A 155 97.83 -41.22 -43.74
N GLU A 156 97.73 -42.55 -43.61
CA GLU A 156 96.45 -43.24 -43.46
C GLU A 156 95.72 -42.81 -42.17
N ALA A 157 96.42 -42.73 -41.04
CA ALA A 157 95.86 -42.27 -39.77
C ALA A 157 95.38 -40.81 -39.84
N ASN A 158 96.14 -39.92 -40.50
CA ASN A 158 95.75 -38.53 -40.73
C ASN A 158 94.50 -38.46 -41.61
N SER A 159 94.45 -39.16 -42.76
CA SER A 159 93.25 -39.16 -43.62
C SER A 159 92.00 -39.71 -42.91
N ASN A 160 92.17 -40.69 -42.01
CA ASN A 160 91.09 -41.19 -41.14
C ASN A 160 90.71 -40.21 -40.02
N ALA A 161 91.62 -39.35 -39.57
CA ALA A 161 91.33 -38.28 -38.62
C ALA A 161 90.63 -37.08 -39.29
N GLU A 162 91.09 -36.69 -40.48
CA GLU A 162 90.46 -35.69 -41.35
C GLU A 162 89.02 -36.10 -41.68
N ARG A 163 88.80 -37.32 -42.18
CA ARG A 163 87.45 -37.84 -42.48
C ARG A 163 86.53 -37.88 -41.25
N ARG A 164 87.08 -38.12 -40.05
CA ARG A 164 86.32 -38.05 -38.77
C ARG A 164 86.05 -36.61 -38.33
N ALA A 165 86.93 -35.67 -38.63
CA ALA A 165 86.72 -34.24 -38.38
C ALA A 165 85.66 -33.68 -39.34
N GLU A 166 85.63 -34.11 -40.60
CA GLU A 166 84.56 -33.83 -41.57
C GLU A 166 83.22 -34.41 -41.10
N GLU A 167 83.18 -35.68 -40.65
CA GLU A 167 81.98 -36.27 -40.05
C GLU A 167 81.54 -35.52 -38.78
N ALA A 168 82.46 -35.13 -37.89
CA ALA A 168 82.14 -34.40 -36.67
C ALA A 168 81.61 -32.99 -36.94
N THR A 169 82.20 -32.26 -37.91
CA THR A 169 81.74 -30.92 -38.29
C THR A 169 80.41 -30.96 -39.05
N ALA A 170 80.18 -31.96 -39.90
CA ALA A 170 78.87 -32.18 -40.52
C ALA A 170 77.77 -32.46 -39.47
N ASN A 171 78.07 -33.31 -38.49
CA ASN A 171 77.14 -33.59 -37.38
C ASN A 171 76.87 -32.35 -36.51
N LEU A 172 77.89 -31.52 -36.24
CA LEU A 172 77.72 -30.26 -35.52
C LEU A 172 76.80 -29.30 -36.27
N VAL A 173 77.02 -29.09 -37.58
CA VAL A 173 76.16 -28.22 -38.41
C VAL A 173 74.71 -28.74 -38.46
N GLU A 174 74.50 -30.06 -38.46
CA GLU A 174 73.13 -30.62 -38.40
C GLU A 174 72.48 -30.37 -37.03
N VAL A 175 73.24 -30.43 -35.93
CA VAL A 175 72.75 -30.12 -34.57
C VAL A 175 72.46 -28.63 -34.40
N GLU A 176 73.36 -27.74 -34.86
CA GLU A 176 73.17 -26.29 -34.87
C GLU A 176 71.89 -25.92 -35.62
N LYS A 177 71.69 -26.48 -36.82
CA LYS A 177 70.47 -26.28 -37.62
C LYS A 177 69.21 -26.74 -36.87
N LYS A 178 69.23 -27.91 -36.23
CA LYS A 178 68.08 -28.41 -35.44
C LYS A 178 67.77 -27.51 -34.25
N LEU A 179 68.78 -27.02 -33.55
CA LEU A 179 68.62 -26.07 -32.45
C LEU A 179 68.03 -24.73 -32.95
N GLU A 180 68.48 -24.21 -34.09
CA GLU A 180 67.95 -22.99 -34.67
C GLU A 180 66.50 -23.15 -35.18
N GLU A 181 66.14 -24.33 -35.72
CA GLU A 181 64.77 -24.69 -36.08
C GLU A 181 63.87 -24.82 -34.84
N GLU A 182 64.35 -25.41 -33.73
CA GLU A 182 63.61 -25.43 -32.46
C GLU A 182 63.43 -24.03 -31.86
N LEU A 183 64.47 -23.16 -31.89
CA LEU A 183 64.36 -21.78 -31.42
C LEU A 183 63.30 -21.02 -32.20
N LYS A 184 63.35 -21.07 -33.54
CA LYS A 184 62.33 -20.48 -34.43
C LYS A 184 60.93 -21.07 -34.18
N ALA A 185 60.81 -22.31 -33.70
CA ALA A 185 59.54 -22.91 -33.29
C ALA A 185 59.07 -22.47 -31.88
N ARG A 186 59.99 -22.20 -30.94
CA ARG A 186 59.70 -21.59 -29.64
C ARG A 186 59.23 -20.13 -29.83
N ASP A 187 59.92 -19.33 -30.63
CA ASP A 187 59.59 -17.92 -30.89
C ASP A 187 58.20 -17.76 -31.53
N LYS A 188 57.84 -18.65 -32.47
CA LYS A 188 56.48 -18.73 -33.04
C LYS A 188 55.42 -19.04 -31.99
N LYS A 189 55.70 -19.95 -31.04
CA LYS A 189 54.79 -20.28 -29.93
C LYS A 189 54.64 -19.11 -28.95
N TYR A 190 55.73 -18.39 -28.63
CA TYR A 190 55.67 -17.20 -27.78
C TYR A 190 54.87 -16.07 -28.44
N THR A 191 55.16 -15.73 -29.69
CA THR A 191 54.39 -14.71 -30.43
C THR A 191 52.92 -15.07 -30.63
N GLU A 192 52.59 -16.37 -30.81
CA GLU A 192 51.21 -16.86 -30.76
C GLU A 192 50.54 -16.68 -29.39
N LEU A 193 51.27 -16.94 -28.29
CA LEU A 193 50.77 -16.77 -26.93
C LEU A 193 50.54 -15.29 -26.61
N ASP A 194 51.47 -14.41 -26.95
CA ASP A 194 51.32 -12.95 -26.79
C ASP A 194 50.13 -12.42 -27.59
N ALA A 195 49.90 -12.94 -28.80
CA ALA A 195 48.71 -12.60 -29.59
C ALA A 195 47.40 -13.11 -28.95
N LYS A 196 47.43 -14.26 -28.24
CA LYS A 196 46.29 -14.80 -27.47
C LYS A 196 46.04 -13.98 -26.20
N PHE A 197 47.07 -13.68 -25.42
CA PHE A 197 46.99 -12.82 -24.23
C PHE A 197 46.55 -11.39 -24.58
N SER A 198 47.07 -10.80 -25.66
CA SER A 198 46.63 -9.48 -26.14
C SER A 198 45.15 -9.45 -26.52
N LYS A 199 44.62 -10.51 -27.13
CA LYS A 199 43.18 -10.65 -27.43
C LYS A 199 42.35 -10.83 -26.16
N LEU A 200 42.83 -11.61 -25.19
CA LEU A 200 42.17 -11.80 -23.91
C LEU A 200 42.13 -10.51 -23.09
N GLN A 201 43.25 -9.77 -23.00
CA GLN A 201 43.34 -8.48 -22.31
C GLN A 201 42.41 -7.42 -22.95
N LYS A 202 42.28 -7.39 -24.28
CA LYS A 202 41.32 -6.52 -24.96
C LYS A 202 39.87 -6.87 -24.61
N ARG A 203 39.50 -8.16 -24.62
CA ARG A 203 38.16 -8.61 -24.17
C ARG A 203 37.88 -8.30 -22.71
N ALA A 204 38.87 -8.49 -21.83
CA ALA A 204 38.74 -8.16 -20.41
C ALA A 204 38.51 -6.66 -20.19
N LYS A 205 39.30 -5.79 -20.86
CA LYS A 205 39.09 -4.33 -20.82
C LYS A 205 37.71 -3.92 -21.35
N GLN A 206 37.27 -4.51 -22.47
CA GLN A 206 35.94 -4.26 -23.01
C GLN A 206 34.84 -4.68 -22.01
N ARG A 207 34.91 -5.88 -21.43
CA ARG A 207 33.88 -6.33 -20.48
C ARG A 207 33.88 -5.52 -19.18
N ILE A 208 35.03 -5.02 -18.74
CA ILE A 208 35.11 -4.07 -17.62
C ILE A 208 34.36 -2.77 -17.97
N GLN A 209 34.55 -2.21 -19.16
CA GLN A 209 33.83 -1.01 -19.62
C GLN A 209 32.32 -1.24 -19.77
N GLU A 210 31.92 -2.40 -20.28
CA GLU A 210 30.50 -2.78 -20.35
C GLU A 210 29.88 -2.87 -18.95
N VAL A 211 30.53 -3.55 -18.00
CA VAL A 211 30.06 -3.67 -16.60
C VAL A 211 30.07 -2.32 -15.86
N GLN A 212 31.02 -1.43 -16.16
CA GLN A 212 31.03 -0.06 -15.63
C GLN A 212 29.81 0.72 -16.14
N LYS A 213 29.47 0.63 -17.43
CA LYS A 213 28.28 1.27 -17.97
C LYS A 213 26.98 0.65 -17.43
N GLU A 214 26.92 -0.68 -17.36
CA GLU A 214 25.79 -1.41 -16.74
C GLU A 214 25.56 -0.96 -15.29
N LYS A 215 26.64 -0.71 -14.53
CA LYS A 215 26.58 -0.12 -13.18
C LYS A 215 26.06 1.33 -13.19
N GLU A 216 26.60 2.20 -14.05
CA GLU A 216 26.20 3.61 -14.15
C GLU A 216 24.73 3.76 -14.53
N ASP A 217 24.25 2.99 -15.52
CA ASP A 217 22.84 2.95 -15.93
C ASP A 217 21.91 2.52 -14.76
N VAL A 218 22.35 1.55 -13.93
CA VAL A 218 21.60 1.08 -12.75
C VAL A 218 21.64 2.09 -11.60
N GLU A 219 22.77 2.76 -11.35
CA GLU A 219 22.87 3.81 -10.34
C GLU A 219 21.99 5.02 -10.67
N LEU A 220 21.87 5.38 -11.95
CA LEU A 220 20.93 6.40 -12.43
C LEU A 220 19.46 5.98 -12.21
N GLN A 221 19.10 4.72 -12.48
CA GLN A 221 17.74 4.21 -12.22
C GLN A 221 17.43 4.19 -10.72
N LEU A 222 18.38 3.78 -9.87
CA LEU A 222 18.22 3.77 -8.42
C LEU A 222 18.07 5.20 -7.86
N ALA A 223 18.84 6.16 -8.38
CA ALA A 223 18.70 7.57 -8.00
C ALA A 223 17.34 8.17 -8.40
N ALA A 224 16.83 7.82 -9.60
CA ALA A 224 15.51 8.24 -10.05
C ALA A 224 14.38 7.65 -9.16
N ALA A 225 14.41 6.34 -8.91
CA ALA A 225 13.42 5.67 -8.05
C ALA A 225 13.46 6.18 -6.60
N SER A 226 14.66 6.47 -6.07
CA SER A 226 14.84 7.09 -4.75
C SER A 226 14.21 8.49 -4.68
N LYS A 227 14.35 9.28 -5.74
CA LYS A 227 13.69 10.59 -5.87
C LYS A 227 12.16 10.46 -5.91
N GLU A 228 11.61 9.58 -6.77
CA GLU A 228 10.15 9.35 -6.82
C GLU A 228 9.60 8.87 -5.47
N ALA A 229 10.30 7.98 -4.78
CA ALA A 229 9.92 7.53 -3.44
C ALA A 229 9.92 8.67 -2.41
N SER A 230 10.87 9.61 -2.50
CA SER A 230 10.91 10.81 -1.65
C SER A 230 9.75 11.77 -1.96
N GLU A 231 9.44 11.99 -3.24
CA GLU A 231 8.32 12.85 -3.67
C GLU A 231 6.96 12.23 -3.28
N ALA A 232 6.78 10.92 -3.46
CA ALA A 232 5.58 10.21 -3.01
C ALA A 232 5.43 10.21 -1.48
N SER A 233 6.55 10.10 -0.74
CA SER A 233 6.55 10.22 0.73
C SER A 233 6.11 11.62 1.20
N ALA A 234 6.61 12.67 0.56
CA ALA A 234 6.21 14.05 0.84
C ALA A 234 4.71 14.30 0.52
N GLN A 235 4.20 13.76 -0.58
CA GLN A 235 2.78 13.83 -0.93
C GLN A 235 1.91 13.10 0.12
N CYS A 236 2.31 11.90 0.53
CA CYS A 236 1.64 11.15 1.61
C CYS A 236 1.62 11.93 2.93
N ALA A 237 2.72 12.58 3.31
CA ALA A 237 2.79 13.41 4.52
C ALA A 237 1.84 14.62 4.44
N SER A 238 1.76 15.29 3.29
CA SER A 238 0.81 16.39 3.05
C SER A 238 -0.64 15.91 3.20
N LEU A 239 -1.00 14.80 2.56
CA LEU A 239 -2.35 14.24 2.61
C LEU A 239 -2.75 13.77 4.02
N LEU A 240 -1.80 13.24 4.81
CA LEU A 240 -2.04 12.90 6.21
C LEU A 240 -2.32 14.16 7.05
N SER A 241 -1.56 15.24 6.85
CA SER A 241 -1.78 16.51 7.55
C SER A 241 -3.16 17.12 7.21
N ASP A 242 -3.58 17.06 5.95
CA ASP A 242 -4.92 17.50 5.55
C ASP A 242 -6.04 16.63 6.14
N LEU A 243 -5.86 15.31 6.22
CA LEU A 243 -6.81 14.42 6.89
C LEU A 243 -6.91 14.71 8.40
N GLU A 244 -5.81 15.04 9.07
CA GLU A 244 -5.81 15.47 10.47
C GLU A 244 -6.49 16.83 10.66
N ARG A 245 -6.23 17.79 9.75
CA ARG A 245 -6.90 19.11 9.71
C ARG A 245 -8.41 18.98 9.55
N VAL A 246 -8.88 18.14 8.63
CA VAL A 246 -10.32 17.87 8.42
C VAL A 246 -10.93 17.13 9.61
N ARG A 247 -10.22 16.17 10.23
CA ARG A 247 -10.67 15.50 11.46
C ARG A 247 -10.82 16.47 12.63
N ALA A 248 -9.89 17.42 12.79
CA ALA A 248 -9.98 18.45 13.82
C ALA A 248 -11.22 19.34 13.60
N GLN A 249 -11.41 19.85 12.37
CA GLN A 249 -12.59 20.66 11.99
C GLN A 249 -13.92 19.92 12.21
N ALA A 250 -13.99 18.62 11.86
CA ALA A 250 -15.17 17.80 12.14
C ALA A 250 -15.41 17.62 13.65
N GLY A 251 -14.33 17.50 14.44
CA GLY A 251 -14.40 17.47 15.91
C GLY A 251 -14.93 18.77 16.52
N ASP A 252 -14.54 19.93 15.99
CA ASP A 252 -15.07 21.23 16.42
C ASP A 252 -16.54 21.43 16.01
N ALA A 253 -16.93 21.01 14.79
CA ALA A 253 -18.32 21.04 14.36
C ALA A 253 -19.22 20.17 15.26
N LEU A 254 -18.76 18.98 15.65
CA LEU A 254 -19.47 18.12 16.62
C LEU A 254 -19.58 18.80 18.00
N ARG A 255 -18.52 19.44 18.50
CA ARG A 255 -18.55 20.21 19.75
C ARG A 255 -19.58 21.36 19.70
N SER A 256 -19.67 22.09 18.60
CA SER A 256 -20.70 23.14 18.40
C SER A 256 -22.12 22.56 18.44
N LEU A 257 -22.37 21.51 17.66
CA LEU A 257 -23.68 20.87 17.59
C LEU A 257 -24.14 20.30 18.95
N ASP A 258 -23.24 19.72 19.75
CA ASP A 258 -23.59 19.24 21.09
C ASP A 258 -23.78 20.39 22.11
N ALA A 259 -23.08 21.51 21.97
CA ALA A 259 -23.37 22.72 22.74
C ALA A 259 -24.74 23.31 22.38
N GLU A 260 -25.07 23.42 21.10
CA GLU A 260 -26.40 23.82 20.60
C GLU A 260 -27.50 22.88 21.11
N ARG A 261 -27.28 21.56 21.07
CA ARG A 261 -28.20 20.56 21.64
C ARG A 261 -28.40 20.73 23.16
N GLN A 262 -27.36 21.07 23.91
CA GLN A 262 -27.48 21.37 25.34
C GLN A 262 -28.26 22.68 25.57
N GLN A 263 -28.01 23.72 24.77
CA GLN A 263 -28.77 24.97 24.82
C GLN A 263 -30.26 24.75 24.50
N LEU A 264 -30.58 23.99 23.44
CA LEU A 264 -31.94 23.61 23.07
C LEU A 264 -32.64 22.78 24.16
N ARG A 265 -31.95 21.84 24.81
CA ARG A 265 -32.48 21.11 25.98
C ARG A 265 -32.78 22.07 27.14
N SER A 266 -31.86 22.99 27.45
CA SER A 266 -32.02 23.94 28.56
C SER A 266 -33.19 24.92 28.34
N THR A 267 -33.40 25.36 27.10
CA THR A 267 -34.50 26.25 26.72
C THR A 267 -35.83 25.51 26.65
N THR A 268 -35.84 24.27 26.14
CA THR A 268 -37.03 23.38 26.18
C THR A 268 -37.48 23.11 27.62
N ASN A 269 -36.56 22.87 28.55
CA ASN A 269 -36.91 22.65 29.96
C ASN A 269 -37.49 23.92 30.60
N LYS A 270 -36.86 25.08 30.42
CA LYS A 270 -37.40 26.38 30.89
C LYS A 270 -38.79 26.70 30.32
N GLN A 271 -39.05 26.31 29.07
CA GLN A 271 -40.37 26.45 28.45
C GLN A 271 -41.41 25.53 29.09
N LYS A 272 -41.05 24.29 29.46
CA LYS A 272 -41.93 23.38 30.22
C LYS A 272 -42.21 23.92 31.62
N GLU A 273 -41.17 24.33 32.35
CA GLU A 273 -41.29 24.95 33.68
C GLU A 273 -42.26 26.16 33.65
N ALA A 274 -42.15 27.02 32.63
CA ALA A 274 -43.06 28.15 32.42
C ALA A 274 -44.49 27.73 32.03
N ILE A 275 -44.67 26.65 31.27
CA ILE A 275 -46.00 26.10 30.92
C ILE A 275 -46.66 25.48 32.17
N GLU A 276 -45.91 24.75 33.00
CA GLU A 276 -46.36 24.17 34.26
C GLU A 276 -46.74 25.27 35.27
N GLU A 277 -45.95 26.33 35.37
CA GLU A 277 -46.29 27.51 36.19
C GLU A 277 -47.55 28.23 35.69
N LEU A 278 -47.75 28.33 34.37
CA LEU A 278 -48.98 28.89 33.78
C LEU A 278 -50.20 28.00 33.99
N HIS A 279 -50.05 26.67 33.93
CA HIS A 279 -51.13 25.73 34.26
C HIS A 279 -51.56 25.88 35.72
N HIS A 280 -50.63 25.89 36.68
CA HIS A 280 -50.98 26.10 38.09
C HIS A 280 -51.63 27.46 38.37
N LYS A 281 -51.21 28.53 37.67
CA LYS A 281 -51.89 29.84 37.71
C LYS A 281 -53.32 29.77 37.15
N LEU A 282 -53.53 29.00 36.08
CA LEU A 282 -54.86 28.80 35.48
C LEU A 282 -55.77 27.96 36.40
N GLU A 283 -55.27 26.86 36.97
CA GLU A 283 -55.98 26.02 37.95
C GLU A 283 -56.43 26.82 39.18
N ALA A 284 -55.55 27.69 39.70
CA ALA A 284 -55.88 28.60 40.79
C ALA A 284 -56.99 29.59 40.40
N LYS A 285 -56.95 30.17 39.19
CA LYS A 285 -58.02 31.07 38.70
C LYS A 285 -59.31 30.35 38.38
N GLU A 286 -59.28 29.09 37.95
CA GLU A 286 -60.48 28.26 37.87
C GLU A 286 -61.09 28.01 39.26
N HIS A 287 -60.27 27.76 40.29
CA HIS A 287 -60.78 27.58 41.65
C HIS A 287 -61.39 28.87 42.20
N GLU A 288 -60.72 30.03 42.04
CA GLU A 288 -61.28 31.34 42.38
C GLU A 288 -62.61 31.60 41.67
N CYS A 289 -62.71 31.26 40.38
CA CYS A 289 -63.93 31.44 39.59
C CYS A 289 -65.08 30.54 40.06
N LYS A 290 -64.81 29.25 40.32
CA LYS A 290 -65.79 28.29 40.84
C LYS A 290 -66.32 28.70 42.22
N GLU A 291 -65.44 29.21 43.08
CA GLU A 291 -65.83 29.74 44.40
C GLU A 291 -66.63 31.04 44.30
N ALA A 292 -66.25 31.97 43.41
CA ALA A 292 -67.03 33.18 43.13
C ALA A 292 -68.42 32.85 42.56
N GLN A 293 -68.53 31.82 41.71
CA GLN A 293 -69.80 31.30 41.19
C GLN A 293 -70.67 30.72 42.32
N ARG A 294 -70.10 29.91 43.23
CA ARG A 294 -70.80 29.39 44.41
C ARG A 294 -71.37 30.54 45.27
N ILE A 295 -70.51 31.48 45.66
CA ILE A 295 -70.89 32.67 46.46
C ILE A 295 -71.97 33.51 45.77
N THR A 296 -71.96 33.58 44.43
CA THR A 296 -72.99 34.29 43.66
C THR A 296 -74.33 33.57 43.73
N SER A 297 -74.35 32.24 43.50
CA SER A 297 -75.58 31.45 43.60
C SER A 297 -76.21 31.44 45.01
N GLU A 298 -75.39 31.47 46.06
CA GLU A 298 -75.85 31.59 47.45
C GLU A 298 -76.47 32.97 47.72
N LYS A 299 -75.90 34.05 47.16
CA LYS A 299 -76.51 35.39 47.23
C LYS A 299 -77.80 35.49 46.44
N GLU A 300 -77.88 34.86 45.27
CA GLU A 300 -79.12 34.79 44.48
C GLU A 300 -80.22 34.05 45.25
N GLN A 301 -79.92 32.93 45.91
CA GLN A 301 -80.87 32.25 46.79
C GLN A 301 -81.36 33.19 47.92
N VAL A 302 -80.45 33.86 48.63
CA VAL A 302 -80.82 34.78 49.73
C VAL A 302 -81.68 35.95 49.23
N VAL A 303 -81.38 36.51 48.04
CA VAL A 303 -82.20 37.56 47.42
C VAL A 303 -83.60 37.03 47.07
N ASN A 304 -83.72 35.81 46.53
CA ASN A 304 -85.01 35.19 46.24
C ASN A 304 -85.83 34.94 47.53
N GLU A 305 -85.18 34.45 48.61
CA GLU A 305 -85.83 34.28 49.91
C GLU A 305 -86.30 35.59 50.54
N LEU A 306 -85.48 36.65 50.46
CA LEU A 306 -85.85 37.98 50.96
C LEU A 306 -86.99 38.58 50.13
N THR A 307 -86.98 38.40 48.81
CA THR A 307 -88.05 38.86 47.91
C THR A 307 -89.37 38.15 48.22
N GLY A 308 -89.35 36.84 48.48
CA GLY A 308 -90.53 36.09 48.91
C GLY A 308 -91.09 36.58 50.26
N LYS A 309 -90.22 36.82 51.25
CA LYS A 309 -90.61 37.40 52.55
C LYS A 309 -91.18 38.82 52.40
N MET A 310 -90.64 39.63 51.49
CA MET A 310 -91.15 40.98 51.19
C MET A 310 -92.56 40.92 50.60
N MET A 311 -92.81 40.08 49.58
CA MET A 311 -94.14 39.87 49.01
C MET A 311 -95.16 39.38 50.05
N GLU A 312 -94.74 38.54 51.00
CA GLU A 312 -95.63 38.11 52.10
C GLU A 312 -95.95 39.25 53.07
N MET A 313 -94.98 40.11 53.43
CA MET A 313 -95.25 41.30 54.24
C MET A 313 -96.13 42.31 53.51
N GLU A 314 -95.89 42.58 52.23
CA GLU A 314 -96.72 43.46 51.39
C GLU A 314 -98.17 42.96 51.37
N LYS A 315 -98.38 41.67 51.05
CA LYS A 315 -99.69 41.01 51.09
C LYS A 315 -100.37 41.03 52.47
N ASN A 316 -99.60 41.13 53.56
CA ASN A 316 -100.14 41.28 54.91
C ASN A 316 -100.45 42.74 55.25
N HIS A 317 -99.66 43.70 54.79
CA HIS A 317 -99.97 45.13 54.87
C HIS A 317 -101.21 45.48 54.04
N GLU A 318 -101.38 44.93 52.82
CA GLU A 318 -102.60 45.09 52.02
C GLU A 318 -103.86 44.64 52.77
N LYS A 319 -103.81 43.47 53.44
CA LYS A 319 -104.91 43.00 54.32
C LYS A 319 -105.19 43.97 55.46
N GLN A 320 -104.14 44.43 56.15
CA GLN A 320 -104.28 45.37 57.27
C GLN A 320 -104.84 46.72 56.83
N ILE A 321 -104.40 47.23 55.66
CA ILE A 321 -104.93 48.45 55.05
C ILE A 321 -106.40 48.26 54.68
N ALA A 322 -106.77 47.15 54.03
CA ALA A 322 -108.16 46.84 53.71
C ALA A 322 -109.05 46.72 54.98
N GLU A 323 -108.55 46.08 56.04
CA GLU A 323 -109.24 45.97 57.33
C GLU A 323 -109.39 47.34 58.01
N MET A 324 -108.34 48.18 57.97
CA MET A 324 -108.37 49.54 58.51
C MET A 324 -109.30 50.46 57.73
N VAL A 325 -109.35 50.36 56.40
CA VAL A 325 -110.32 51.07 55.56
C VAL A 325 -111.75 50.65 55.91
N LEU A 326 -112.01 49.35 56.09
CA LEU A 326 -113.32 48.82 56.47
C LEU A 326 -113.73 49.27 57.89
N LYS A 327 -112.78 49.36 58.83
CA LYS A 327 -112.98 49.96 60.16
C LYS A 327 -113.25 51.47 60.09
N HIS A 328 -112.51 52.21 59.25
CA HIS A 328 -112.68 53.65 59.11
C HIS A 328 -114.01 54.01 58.44
N GLN A 329 -114.43 53.24 57.44
CA GLN A 329 -115.74 53.36 56.80
C GLN A 329 -116.88 53.26 57.84
N LYS A 330 -116.85 52.25 58.71
CA LYS A 330 -117.83 52.11 59.80
C LYS A 330 -117.77 53.25 60.81
N LEU A 331 -116.56 53.72 61.16
CA LEU A 331 -116.43 54.85 62.07
C LEU A 331 -116.97 56.16 61.46
N VAL A 332 -116.85 56.35 60.14
CA VAL A 332 -117.49 57.47 59.44
C VAL A 332 -119.02 57.33 59.49
N GLU A 333 -119.57 56.15 59.21
CA GLU A 333 -121.01 55.87 59.32
C GLU A 333 -121.55 56.13 60.75
N ASP A 334 -120.82 55.69 61.78
CA ASP A 334 -121.15 55.95 63.20
C ASP A 334 -121.03 57.44 63.59
N LEU A 335 -120.04 58.16 63.06
CA LEU A 335 -119.83 59.58 63.35
C LEU A 335 -120.81 60.49 62.60
N GLU A 336 -121.20 60.16 61.37
CA GLU A 336 -122.25 60.87 60.63
C GLU A 336 -123.59 60.78 61.36
N ALA A 337 -123.91 59.62 61.95
CA ALA A 337 -125.07 59.47 62.83
C ALA A 337 -124.97 60.38 64.08
N GLN A 338 -123.83 60.35 64.79
CA GLN A 338 -123.63 61.16 66.00
C GLN A 338 -123.66 62.67 65.75
N LEU A 339 -123.11 63.15 64.62
CA LEU A 339 -123.17 64.55 64.20
C LEU A 339 -124.62 65.00 63.97
N GLY A 340 -125.45 64.11 63.41
CA GLY A 340 -126.88 64.31 63.25
C GLY A 340 -127.65 64.55 64.56
N ASP A 341 -127.16 64.06 65.70
CA ASP A 341 -127.75 64.29 67.02
C ASP A 341 -127.11 65.47 67.77
N ALA A 342 -125.78 65.62 67.74
CA ALA A 342 -125.07 66.72 68.42
C ALA A 342 -125.52 68.12 67.93
N VAL A 343 -125.86 68.26 66.65
CA VAL A 343 -126.41 69.50 66.07
C VAL A 343 -127.77 69.89 66.68
N LYS A 344 -128.56 68.91 67.15
CA LYS A 344 -129.85 69.15 67.82
C LYS A 344 -129.69 69.72 69.23
N GLU A 345 -128.57 69.40 69.90
CA GLU A 345 -128.32 69.79 71.29
C GLU A 345 -127.55 71.12 71.41
N ARG A 346 -126.59 71.38 70.51
CA ARG A 346 -125.79 72.63 70.46
C ARG A 346 -126.65 73.91 70.47
N ASN A 347 -127.86 73.88 69.92
CA ASN A 347 -128.77 75.03 69.90
C ASN A 347 -129.39 75.40 71.27
N LYS A 348 -129.09 74.67 72.34
CA LYS A 348 -129.62 74.91 73.70
C LYS A 348 -128.61 75.45 74.71
N SER A 349 -127.31 75.46 74.41
CA SER A 349 -126.23 75.72 75.39
C SER A 349 -125.55 77.10 75.24
N ALA A 350 -126.12 78.00 74.43
CA ALA A 350 -125.49 79.27 74.08
C ALA A 350 -125.65 80.41 75.12
N GLU A 351 -126.47 80.24 76.18
CA GLU A 351 -126.90 81.34 77.05
C GLU A 351 -126.10 81.51 78.35
N THR A 352 -125.23 80.56 78.75
CA THR A 352 -124.72 80.44 80.13
C THR A 352 -123.27 80.89 80.41
N ILE A 353 -122.53 81.40 79.43
CA ILE A 353 -121.07 81.62 79.55
C ILE A 353 -120.66 83.00 80.13
N ALA A 354 -121.61 83.91 80.37
CA ALA A 354 -121.34 85.32 80.73
C ALA A 354 -120.86 85.62 82.18
N SER A 355 -120.46 84.62 82.99
CA SER A 355 -120.52 84.74 84.47
C SER A 355 -119.20 84.83 85.25
N LEU A 356 -118.01 84.63 84.67
CA LEU A 356 -116.77 84.37 85.45
C LEU A 356 -115.53 85.13 84.94
N GLN A 357 -115.37 86.41 85.33
CA GLN A 357 -114.22 87.26 84.96
C GLN A 357 -113.87 88.33 86.04
N MET A 358 -113.30 87.99 87.22
CA MET A 358 -112.95 89.03 88.23
C MET A 358 -111.65 88.90 89.06
N ASP A 359 -111.32 87.76 89.70
CA ASP A 359 -110.41 87.78 90.86
C ASP A 359 -108.93 87.45 90.59
N LEU A 360 -108.08 88.42 90.20
CA LEU A 360 -106.65 88.14 89.94
C LEU A 360 -105.63 89.33 90.03
N ALA A 361 -105.80 90.33 90.92
CA ALA A 361 -105.01 91.58 90.83
C ALA A 361 -104.72 92.37 92.15
N ALA A 362 -104.09 91.80 93.20
CA ALA A 362 -104.10 92.47 94.53
C ALA A 362 -102.91 92.34 95.54
N LYS A 363 -101.68 91.89 95.20
CA LYS A 363 -100.67 91.57 96.25
C LYS A 363 -99.18 92.00 96.14
N ASP A 364 -98.72 92.70 95.11
CA ASP A 364 -97.27 92.92 94.87
C ASP A 364 -96.73 94.36 95.05
N SER A 365 -96.90 95.02 96.21
CA SER A 365 -96.23 96.33 96.46
C SER A 365 -96.17 96.81 97.93
N TYR A 366 -95.04 96.60 98.64
CA TYR A 366 -94.66 97.41 99.82
C TYR A 366 -93.16 97.30 100.24
N ILE A 367 -92.37 98.37 100.01
CA ILE A 367 -91.20 98.87 100.81
C ILE A 367 -89.97 97.95 101.04
N ALA A 368 -88.68 98.29 100.82
CA ALA A 368 -87.91 99.49 100.37
C ALA A 368 -87.46 100.59 101.38
N GLU A 369 -86.13 100.65 101.67
CA GLU A 369 -85.31 101.74 102.28
C GLU A 369 -85.50 102.11 103.78
N LYS A 370 -84.53 102.68 104.55
CA LYS A 370 -83.02 102.77 104.57
C LYS A 370 -82.58 103.58 105.84
N ASP A 371 -81.34 103.48 106.37
CA ASP A 371 -80.64 104.58 107.13
C ASP A 371 -79.10 104.39 107.40
N THR A 372 -78.41 105.31 108.12
CA THR A 372 -76.95 105.68 107.93
C THR A 372 -75.95 105.69 109.15
N VAL A 373 -74.83 106.49 109.12
CA VAL A 373 -73.48 106.20 109.75
C VAL A 373 -72.74 107.43 110.37
N SER A 374 -71.89 107.27 111.43
CA SER A 374 -70.50 107.83 111.61
C SER A 374 -69.98 108.08 113.07
N SER A 375 -68.65 107.94 113.32
CA SER A 375 -67.76 108.74 114.23
C SER A 375 -66.50 107.97 114.74
N GLY A 376 -65.31 108.60 114.76
CA GLY A 376 -64.12 108.15 115.52
C GLY A 376 -62.75 108.49 114.91
N GLU A 377 -61.79 109.02 115.71
CA GLU A 377 -60.44 109.38 115.21
C GLU A 377 -59.28 109.40 116.26
N VAL A 378 -59.55 109.82 117.51
CA VAL A 378 -58.50 110.18 118.51
C VAL A 378 -57.52 109.04 118.88
N ILE A 379 -57.94 107.78 118.81
CA ILE A 379 -57.14 106.61 119.24
C ILE A 379 -55.89 106.37 118.36
N ARG A 380 -55.85 106.92 117.13
CA ARG A 380 -54.91 106.50 116.09
C ARG A 380 -53.44 106.89 116.30
N LEU A 381 -53.14 107.88 117.15
CA LEU A 381 -51.78 108.44 117.24
C LEU A 381 -50.85 107.71 118.21
N THR A 382 -51.34 107.26 119.37
CA THR A 382 -50.48 106.59 120.38
C THR A 382 -49.91 105.27 119.87
N ALA A 383 -50.71 104.49 119.12
CA ALA A 383 -50.29 103.21 118.55
C ALA A 383 -49.12 103.32 117.55
N SER A 384 -48.89 104.50 116.96
CA SER A 384 -47.81 104.70 115.97
C SER A 384 -46.42 104.71 116.59
N LEU A 385 -46.28 105.02 117.89
CA LEU A 385 -44.97 105.18 118.53
C LEU A 385 -44.36 103.83 118.94
N ASP A 386 -45.15 102.97 119.57
CA ASP A 386 -44.71 101.64 120.03
C ASP A 386 -44.35 100.69 118.86
N SER A 387 -44.98 100.87 117.70
CA SER A 387 -44.68 100.11 116.47
C SER A 387 -43.19 100.21 116.09
N THR A 388 -42.67 101.43 115.96
CA THR A 388 -41.28 101.67 115.52
C THR A 388 -40.22 101.08 116.46
N ARG A 389 -40.55 100.93 117.75
CA ARG A 389 -39.65 100.33 118.76
C ARG A 389 -39.65 98.79 118.70
N ALA A 390 -40.80 98.20 118.35
CA ALA A 390 -40.91 96.77 118.07
C ALA A 390 -40.26 96.39 116.73
N GLU A 391 -40.30 97.29 115.73
CA GLU A 391 -39.63 97.11 114.43
C GLU A 391 -38.10 97.07 114.57
N LEU A 392 -37.49 97.97 115.35
CA LEU A 392 -36.02 98.02 115.48
C LEU A 392 -35.44 96.76 116.15
N THR A 393 -36.04 96.30 117.26
CA THR A 393 -35.64 95.06 117.93
C THR A 393 -35.94 93.80 117.11
N ARG A 394 -36.93 93.85 116.20
CA ARG A 394 -37.19 92.81 115.21
C ARG A 394 -36.08 92.74 114.16
N ILE A 395 -35.54 93.87 113.70
CA ILE A 395 -34.44 93.92 112.73
C ILE A 395 -33.15 93.35 113.33
N GLU A 396 -32.78 93.72 114.56
CA GLU A 396 -31.61 93.16 115.24
C GLU A 396 -31.68 91.64 115.36
N LYS A 397 -32.83 91.11 115.79
CA LYS A 397 -33.11 89.67 115.90
C LYS A 397 -33.25 88.97 114.54
N GLN A 398 -33.45 89.72 113.46
CA GLN A 398 -33.42 89.20 112.09
C GLN A 398 -31.98 89.10 111.57
N HIS A 399 -31.16 90.15 111.73
CA HIS A 399 -29.75 90.13 111.32
C HIS A 399 -28.94 89.02 112.01
N GLU A 400 -29.18 88.74 113.30
CA GLU A 400 -28.45 87.66 113.99
C GLU A 400 -28.83 86.27 113.45
N LYS A 401 -30.13 86.04 113.18
CA LYS A 401 -30.58 84.83 112.48
C LYS A 401 -30.00 84.71 111.08
N GLU A 402 -29.90 85.83 110.36
CA GLU A 402 -29.29 85.86 109.03
C GLU A 402 -27.82 85.41 109.14
N LYS A 403 -27.03 85.93 110.09
CA LYS A 403 -25.65 85.43 110.36
C LYS A 403 -25.61 83.94 110.70
N GLU A 404 -26.50 83.45 111.57
CA GLU A 404 -26.62 82.01 111.88
C GLU A 404 -26.86 81.20 110.60
N THR A 405 -27.83 81.61 109.77
CA THR A 405 -28.13 80.93 108.50
C THR A 405 -26.99 81.03 107.47
N TRP A 406 -26.26 82.14 107.39
CA TRP A 406 -25.06 82.27 106.56
C TRP A 406 -23.93 81.36 107.05
N THR A 407 -23.75 81.22 108.36
CA THR A 407 -22.71 80.37 108.96
C THR A 407 -23.03 78.89 108.73
N ILE A 408 -24.26 78.46 109.01
CA ILE A 408 -24.75 77.11 108.71
C ILE A 408 -24.67 76.81 107.20
N SER A 409 -25.01 77.78 106.34
CA SER A 409 -24.88 77.63 104.89
C SER A 409 -23.42 77.49 104.46
N LEU A 410 -22.51 78.30 105.01
CA LEU A 410 -21.09 78.22 104.73
C LEU A 410 -20.50 76.87 105.14
N GLU A 411 -20.77 76.41 106.36
CA GLU A 411 -20.36 75.09 106.84
C GLU A 411 -20.95 73.96 106.00
N ALA A 412 -22.24 74.04 105.64
CA ALA A 412 -22.87 73.07 104.73
C ALA A 412 -22.26 73.09 103.32
N THR A 413 -21.81 74.24 102.80
CA THR A 413 -21.08 74.30 101.51
C THR A 413 -19.66 73.76 101.61
N LYS A 414 -18.94 73.99 102.72
CA LYS A 414 -17.61 73.41 102.97
C LYS A 414 -17.68 71.89 103.09
N LEU A 415 -18.64 71.37 103.86
CA LEU A 415 -18.85 69.93 104.02
C LEU A 415 -19.19 69.28 102.67
N LYS A 416 -20.07 69.90 101.87
CA LYS A 416 -20.37 69.43 100.50
C LYS A 416 -19.15 69.48 99.58
N LEU A 417 -18.32 70.52 99.68
CA LEU A 417 -17.07 70.62 98.91
C LEU A 417 -16.15 69.46 99.26
N GLU A 418 -15.87 69.25 100.55
CA GLU A 418 -15.06 68.13 101.05
C GLU A 418 -15.63 66.77 100.61
N GLU A 419 -16.96 66.57 100.64
CA GLU A 419 -17.61 65.35 100.14
C GLU A 419 -17.38 65.17 98.63
N THR A 420 -17.49 66.24 97.83
CA THR A 420 -17.22 66.18 96.39
C THR A 420 -15.74 65.95 96.06
N GLU A 421 -14.81 66.51 96.83
CA GLU A 421 -13.36 66.28 96.70
C GLU A 421 -13.00 64.83 97.07
N LYS A 422 -13.53 64.31 98.18
CA LYS A 422 -13.35 62.90 98.59
C LYS A 422 -13.94 61.96 97.52
N ALA A 423 -15.08 62.29 96.93
CA ALA A 423 -15.66 61.55 95.81
C ALA A 423 -14.85 61.69 94.50
N HIS A 424 -14.18 62.82 94.26
CA HIS A 424 -13.28 63.01 93.12
C HIS A 424 -12.06 62.10 93.23
N VAL A 425 -11.33 62.17 94.35
CA VAL A 425 -10.13 61.35 94.61
C VAL A 425 -10.46 59.85 94.59
N GLN A 426 -11.62 59.43 95.10
CA GLN A 426 -12.07 58.04 94.98
C GLN A 426 -12.31 57.60 93.52
N ARG A 427 -12.86 58.47 92.67
CA ARG A 427 -13.01 58.19 91.22
C ARG A 427 -11.66 58.16 90.51
N GLU A 428 -10.74 59.08 90.81
CA GLU A 428 -9.39 59.07 90.25
C GLU A 428 -8.63 57.79 90.61
N ILE A 429 -8.70 57.34 91.87
CA ILE A 429 -8.11 56.07 92.31
C ILE A 429 -8.78 54.87 91.63
N PHE A 430 -10.09 54.92 91.36
CA PHE A 430 -10.78 53.89 90.60
C PHE A 430 -10.29 53.85 89.14
N PHE A 431 -10.33 54.98 88.43
CA PHE A 431 -9.86 55.08 87.04
C PHE A 431 -8.38 54.73 86.89
N ALA A 432 -7.52 55.07 87.85
CA ALA A 432 -6.11 54.68 87.83
C ALA A 432 -5.92 53.16 87.94
N LYS A 433 -6.73 52.47 88.77
CA LYS A 433 -6.73 51.01 88.87
C LYS A 433 -7.27 50.34 87.62
N GLU A 434 -8.41 50.82 87.10
CA GLU A 434 -9.02 50.33 85.87
C GLU A 434 -8.08 50.50 84.66
N LYS A 435 -7.44 51.67 84.53
CA LYS A 435 -6.41 51.93 83.51
C LYS A 435 -5.21 51.00 83.65
N SER A 436 -4.70 50.78 84.87
CA SER A 436 -3.58 49.87 85.11
C SER A 436 -3.94 48.40 84.81
N GLN A 437 -5.18 47.98 85.09
CA GLN A 437 -5.68 46.67 84.71
C GLN A 437 -5.75 46.53 83.18
N LEU A 438 -6.39 47.49 82.50
CA LEU A 438 -6.52 47.50 81.03
C LEU A 438 -5.15 47.56 80.33
N GLU A 439 -4.16 48.26 80.89
CA GLU A 439 -2.78 48.25 80.40
C GLU A 439 -2.12 46.87 80.54
N SER A 440 -2.37 46.15 81.64
CA SER A 440 -1.87 44.78 81.82
C SER A 440 -2.57 43.75 80.92
N GLU A 441 -3.89 43.89 80.71
CA GLU A 441 -4.66 43.06 79.78
C GLU A 441 -4.22 43.31 78.32
N LEU A 442 -3.99 44.57 77.94
CA LEU A 442 -3.47 44.96 76.63
C LEU A 442 -2.05 44.42 76.39
N GLN A 443 -1.17 44.44 77.39
CA GLN A 443 0.14 43.77 77.29
C GLN A 443 0.01 42.24 77.14
N GLY A 444 -0.91 41.61 77.88
CA GLY A 444 -1.21 40.19 77.73
C GLY A 444 -1.72 39.83 76.33
N LEU A 445 -2.63 40.64 75.78
CA LEU A 445 -3.15 40.49 74.42
C LEU A 445 -2.07 40.74 73.35
N GLN A 446 -1.17 41.70 73.55
CA GLN A 446 -0.01 41.92 72.67
C GLN A 446 0.95 40.73 72.67
N GLN A 447 1.23 40.15 73.84
CA GLN A 447 2.06 38.94 73.94
C GLN A 447 1.39 37.75 73.25
N ALA A 448 0.09 37.50 73.52
CA ALA A 448 -0.68 36.44 72.86
C ALA A 448 -0.73 36.61 71.34
N LEU A 449 -0.90 37.85 70.85
CA LEU A 449 -0.86 38.17 69.42
C LEU A 449 0.52 37.89 68.81
N SER A 450 1.62 38.25 69.50
CA SER A 450 2.97 37.99 69.01
C SER A 450 3.30 36.49 68.95
N LEU A 451 2.83 35.71 69.91
CA LEU A 451 2.94 34.24 69.91
C LEU A 451 2.12 33.64 68.75
N ALA A 452 0.85 34.04 68.59
CA ALA A 452 0.01 33.57 67.48
C ALA A 452 0.57 33.96 66.09
N GLN A 453 1.22 35.12 65.98
CA GLN A 453 1.93 35.53 64.76
C GLN A 453 3.18 34.66 64.51
N ALA A 454 3.95 34.36 65.55
CA ALA A 454 5.11 33.48 65.47
C ALA A 454 4.70 32.04 65.07
N GLU A 455 3.67 31.47 65.72
CA GLU A 455 3.10 30.17 65.39
C GLU A 455 2.56 30.13 63.96
N SER A 456 1.80 31.16 63.54
CA SER A 456 1.34 31.29 62.15
C SER A 456 2.50 31.32 61.16
N SER A 457 3.61 32.00 61.49
CA SER A 457 4.81 32.03 60.65
C SER A 457 5.50 30.66 60.56
N ALA A 458 5.56 29.92 61.67
CA ALA A 458 6.15 28.59 61.74
C ALA A 458 5.30 27.55 60.98
N SER A 459 3.97 27.57 61.12
CA SER A 459 3.07 26.73 60.32
C SER A 459 3.17 27.04 58.83
N LYS A 460 3.24 28.32 58.43
CA LYS A 460 3.47 28.71 57.03
C LYS A 460 4.80 28.22 56.49
N ALA A 461 5.87 28.26 57.30
CA ALA A 461 7.16 27.71 56.92
C ALA A 461 7.12 26.18 56.74
N GLN A 462 6.42 25.45 57.63
CA GLN A 462 6.21 24.00 57.50
C GLN A 462 5.38 23.63 56.27
N VAL A 463 4.32 24.36 55.95
CA VAL A 463 3.56 24.17 54.70
C VAL A 463 4.48 24.38 53.49
N ALA A 464 5.27 25.46 53.48
CA ALA A 464 6.20 25.74 52.38
C ALA A 464 7.37 24.73 52.26
N THR A 465 7.72 23.98 53.30
CA THR A 465 8.64 22.82 53.17
C THR A 465 7.92 21.58 52.65
N MET A 466 6.73 21.27 53.16
CA MET A 466 5.92 20.13 52.68
C MET A 466 5.53 20.27 51.20
N GLU A 467 5.23 21.48 50.73
CA GLU A 467 4.97 21.77 49.31
C GLU A 467 6.20 21.53 48.43
N LYS A 468 7.40 21.91 48.89
CA LYS A 468 8.67 21.66 48.18
C LYS A 468 8.96 20.16 48.10
N GLU A 469 8.77 19.43 49.20
CA GLU A 469 8.95 17.98 49.24
C GLU A 469 7.93 17.25 48.36
N PHE A 470 6.66 17.66 48.39
CA PHE A 470 5.61 17.11 47.54
C PHE A 470 5.85 17.37 46.05
N ASN A 471 6.34 18.57 45.68
CA ASN A 471 6.70 18.87 44.30
C ASN A 471 7.98 18.12 43.87
N ALA A 472 8.97 17.96 44.73
CA ALA A 472 10.14 17.11 44.47
C ALA A 472 9.76 15.62 44.32
N TYR A 473 8.78 15.14 45.10
CA TYR A 473 8.20 13.81 44.96
C TYR A 473 7.46 13.65 43.62
N LYS A 474 6.61 14.62 43.23
CA LYS A 474 5.94 14.62 41.91
C LYS A 474 6.94 14.53 40.77
N VAL A 475 7.98 15.37 40.76
CA VAL A 475 9.04 15.34 39.74
C VAL A 475 9.71 13.97 39.70
N ARG A 476 10.08 13.41 40.86
CA ARG A 476 10.69 12.07 40.97
C ARG A 476 9.75 10.97 40.46
N ALA A 477 8.45 11.05 40.75
CA ALA A 477 7.44 10.10 40.30
C ALA A 477 7.23 10.18 38.78
N HIS A 478 7.11 11.38 38.20
CA HIS A 478 7.03 11.57 36.75
C HIS A 478 8.30 11.08 36.05
N SER A 479 9.50 11.38 36.55
CA SER A 479 10.75 10.87 35.98
C SER A 479 10.90 9.35 36.10
N LEU A 480 10.34 8.72 37.13
CA LEU A 480 10.31 7.26 37.26
C LEU A 480 9.31 6.63 36.29
N LEU A 481 8.13 7.22 36.15
CA LEU A 481 7.08 6.77 35.23
C LEU A 481 7.53 6.92 33.78
N GLN A 482 8.10 8.07 33.39
CA GLN A 482 8.69 8.30 32.07
C GLN A 482 9.83 7.31 31.76
N LYS A 483 10.66 6.95 32.76
CA LYS A 483 11.66 5.89 32.60
C LYS A 483 11.02 4.52 32.35
N LYS A 484 9.94 4.18 33.06
CA LYS A 484 9.23 2.91 32.84
C LYS A 484 8.47 2.88 31.51
N GLU A 485 7.96 4.00 31.03
CA GLU A 485 7.40 4.13 29.68
C GLU A 485 8.49 3.93 28.62
N ALA A 486 9.67 4.56 28.79
CA ALA A 486 10.81 4.37 27.89
C ALA A 486 11.33 2.91 27.91
N GLU A 487 11.46 2.28 29.07
CA GLU A 487 11.80 0.86 29.20
C GLU A 487 10.76 -0.05 28.52
N LEU A 488 9.46 0.24 28.65
CA LEU A 488 8.39 -0.53 28.01
C LEU A 488 8.33 -0.34 26.49
N CYS A 489 8.65 0.86 25.98
CA CYS A 489 8.80 1.09 24.54
C CYS A 489 10.01 0.34 24.00
N ALA A 490 11.18 0.46 24.65
CA ALA A 490 12.39 -0.26 24.27
C ALA A 490 12.16 -1.79 24.27
N ALA A 491 11.47 -2.33 25.28
CA ALA A 491 11.12 -3.75 25.34
C ALA A 491 10.25 -4.20 24.14
N LYS A 492 9.18 -3.44 23.83
CA LYS A 492 8.32 -3.70 22.66
C LYS A 492 9.08 -3.58 21.35
N ASP A 493 10.04 -2.67 21.24
CA ASP A 493 10.82 -2.52 20.02
C ASP A 493 11.87 -3.63 19.87
N THR A 494 12.46 -4.13 20.96
CA THR A 494 13.26 -5.38 20.92
C THR A 494 12.42 -6.62 20.59
N GLU A 495 11.16 -6.69 21.05
CA GLU A 495 10.23 -7.78 20.71
C GLU A 495 9.86 -7.75 19.21
N LYS A 496 9.58 -6.57 18.65
CA LYS A 496 9.37 -6.39 17.19
C LYS A 496 10.61 -6.77 16.38
N LEU A 497 11.80 -6.36 16.81
CA LEU A 497 13.05 -6.69 16.12
C LEU A 497 13.29 -8.20 16.13
N ALA A 498 13.15 -8.87 17.28
CA ALA A 498 13.26 -10.33 17.38
C ALA A 498 12.23 -11.07 16.50
N ALA A 499 11.00 -10.55 16.40
CA ALA A 499 9.98 -11.09 15.50
C ALA A 499 10.32 -10.88 14.00
N GLN A 500 10.93 -9.74 13.65
CA GLN A 500 11.41 -9.47 12.29
C GLN A 500 12.63 -10.33 11.93
N GLU A 501 13.57 -10.52 12.85
CA GLU A 501 14.73 -11.42 12.68
C GLU A 501 14.28 -12.88 12.50
N ALA A 502 13.34 -13.35 13.32
CA ALA A 502 12.77 -14.69 13.18
C ALA A 502 12.03 -14.87 11.84
N ALA A 503 11.28 -13.87 11.38
CA ALA A 503 10.63 -13.89 10.07
C ALA A 503 11.64 -13.88 8.91
N LEU A 504 12.75 -13.15 9.05
CA LEU A 504 13.82 -13.12 8.05
C LEU A 504 14.58 -14.45 7.97
N GLU A 505 14.87 -15.10 9.10
CA GLU A 505 15.52 -16.42 9.09
C GLU A 505 14.59 -17.53 8.59
N GLU A 506 13.28 -17.49 8.89
CA GLU A 506 12.32 -18.40 8.26
C GLU A 506 12.21 -18.17 6.75
N ALA A 507 12.20 -16.91 6.28
CA ALA A 507 12.22 -16.59 4.85
C ALA A 507 13.52 -17.09 4.19
N ARG A 508 14.69 -16.97 4.85
CA ARG A 508 15.98 -17.52 4.38
C ARG A 508 15.97 -19.04 4.33
N ARG A 509 15.36 -19.71 5.32
CA ARG A 509 15.19 -21.17 5.35
C ARG A 509 14.32 -21.66 4.19
N VAL A 510 13.18 -21.00 3.95
CA VAL A 510 12.28 -21.31 2.83
C VAL A 510 12.96 -21.07 1.47
N ALA A 511 13.64 -19.93 1.30
CA ALA A 511 14.39 -19.64 0.08
C ALA A 511 15.50 -20.68 -0.18
N SER A 512 16.20 -21.12 0.87
CA SER A 512 17.22 -22.17 0.78
C SER A 512 16.64 -23.53 0.36
N SER A 513 15.44 -23.90 0.85
CA SER A 513 14.73 -25.11 0.41
C SER A 513 14.34 -25.02 -1.06
N ALA A 514 13.75 -23.90 -1.48
CA ALA A 514 13.33 -23.67 -2.86
C ALA A 514 14.53 -23.68 -3.84
N VAL A 515 15.68 -23.16 -3.43
CA VAL A 515 16.95 -23.25 -4.19
C VAL A 515 17.39 -24.71 -4.33
N ALA A 516 17.40 -25.49 -3.24
CA ALA A 516 17.79 -26.90 -3.27
C ALA A 516 16.82 -27.77 -4.08
N GLU A 517 15.52 -27.44 -4.09
CA GLU A 517 14.51 -28.09 -4.94
C GLU A 517 14.68 -27.74 -6.42
N ARG A 518 14.96 -26.46 -6.75
CA ARG A 518 15.30 -26.01 -8.11
C ARG A 518 16.55 -26.70 -8.64
N ASP A 519 17.61 -26.81 -7.84
CA ASP A 519 18.85 -27.48 -8.25
C ASP A 519 18.68 -29.00 -8.40
N ARG A 520 17.80 -29.63 -7.60
CA ARG A 520 17.39 -31.02 -7.81
C ARG A 520 16.65 -31.18 -9.14
N ALA A 521 15.62 -30.38 -9.40
CA ALA A 521 14.87 -30.44 -10.67
C ALA A 521 15.77 -30.19 -11.91
N ILE A 522 16.76 -29.29 -11.81
CA ILE A 522 17.76 -29.06 -12.87
C ILE A 522 18.70 -30.26 -13.05
N LYS A 523 19.05 -30.99 -11.98
CA LYS A 523 19.80 -32.24 -12.07
C LYS A 523 18.97 -33.32 -12.77
N ASP A 524 17.74 -33.52 -12.33
CA ASP A 524 16.84 -34.55 -12.84
C ASP A 524 16.55 -34.34 -14.34
N LEU A 525 16.34 -33.08 -14.76
CA LEU A 525 16.20 -32.70 -16.18
C LEU A 525 17.47 -32.95 -17.01
N LYS A 526 18.66 -32.77 -16.44
CA LYS A 526 19.93 -33.07 -17.13
C LYS A 526 20.13 -34.58 -17.30
N GLU A 527 19.81 -35.37 -16.27
CA GLU A 527 19.89 -36.84 -16.34
C GLU A 527 18.90 -37.39 -17.38
N ALA A 528 17.66 -36.88 -17.43
CA ALA A 528 16.69 -37.23 -18.47
C ALA A 528 17.15 -36.80 -19.88
N SER A 529 17.76 -35.62 -20.03
CA SER A 529 18.32 -35.17 -21.32
C SER A 529 19.44 -36.08 -21.81
N GLN A 530 20.35 -36.49 -20.91
CA GLN A 530 21.43 -37.43 -21.23
C GLN A 530 20.91 -38.83 -21.57
N GLU A 531 19.84 -39.29 -20.92
CA GLU A 531 19.19 -40.56 -21.29
C GLU A 531 18.60 -40.47 -22.71
N HIS A 532 17.90 -39.38 -23.04
CA HIS A 532 17.36 -39.19 -24.39
C HIS A 532 18.44 -39.03 -25.46
N GLU A 533 19.56 -38.36 -25.18
CA GLU A 533 20.72 -38.32 -26.08
C GLU A 533 21.31 -39.73 -26.32
N SER A 534 21.41 -40.54 -25.26
CA SER A 534 21.85 -41.95 -25.35
C SER A 534 20.89 -42.81 -26.17
N GLN A 535 19.57 -42.69 -25.92
CA GLN A 535 18.51 -43.36 -26.68
C GLN A 535 18.52 -42.95 -28.17
N LEU A 536 18.76 -41.67 -28.48
CA LEU A 536 18.92 -41.18 -29.85
C LEU A 536 20.19 -41.72 -30.51
N GLY A 537 21.31 -41.77 -29.79
CA GLY A 537 22.55 -42.40 -30.24
C GLY A 537 22.35 -43.87 -30.63
N ALA A 538 21.72 -44.65 -29.75
CA ALA A 538 21.38 -46.05 -30.01
C ALA A 538 20.43 -46.22 -31.22
N ARG A 539 19.43 -45.35 -31.37
CA ARG A 539 18.53 -45.33 -32.54
C ARG A 539 19.27 -44.99 -33.84
N ASN A 540 20.20 -44.04 -33.81
CA ASN A 540 21.00 -43.67 -34.98
C ASN A 540 21.91 -44.82 -35.43
N VAL A 541 22.55 -45.53 -34.50
CA VAL A 541 23.35 -46.74 -34.82
C VAL A 541 22.46 -47.83 -35.45
N ALA A 542 21.32 -48.15 -34.85
CA ALA A 542 20.38 -49.15 -35.40
C ALA A 542 19.84 -48.76 -36.79
N LEU A 543 19.67 -47.46 -37.05
CA LEU A 543 19.28 -46.94 -38.36
C LEU A 543 20.41 -47.06 -39.39
N MET A 544 21.67 -46.81 -39.02
CA MET A 544 22.83 -47.03 -39.89
C MET A 544 22.99 -48.51 -40.25
N ASP A 545 22.84 -49.42 -39.28
CA ASP A 545 22.83 -50.87 -39.50
C ASP A 545 21.73 -51.29 -40.48
N ALA A 546 20.52 -50.74 -40.33
CA ALA A 546 19.41 -51.01 -41.24
C ALA A 546 19.69 -50.48 -42.65
N GLN A 547 20.23 -49.26 -42.78
CA GLN A 547 20.65 -48.70 -44.06
C GLN A 547 21.79 -49.49 -44.72
N GLN A 548 22.69 -50.10 -43.94
CA GLN A 548 23.72 -50.98 -44.47
C GLN A 548 23.10 -52.28 -45.01
N LYS A 549 22.23 -52.94 -44.24
CA LYS A 549 21.51 -54.15 -44.68
C LYS A 549 20.69 -53.92 -45.95
N ILE A 550 20.06 -52.75 -46.08
CA ILE A 550 19.35 -52.36 -47.32
C ILE A 550 20.32 -52.23 -48.51
N ARG A 551 21.51 -51.63 -48.31
CA ARG A 551 22.55 -51.52 -49.36
C ARG A 551 23.10 -52.89 -49.76
N GLU A 552 23.34 -53.78 -48.79
CA GLU A 552 23.77 -55.17 -49.03
C GLU A 552 22.70 -55.97 -49.80
N LEU A 553 21.43 -55.84 -49.44
CA LEU A 553 20.31 -56.46 -50.17
C LEU A 553 20.18 -55.89 -51.59
N ALA A 554 20.34 -54.58 -51.79
CA ALA A 554 20.34 -53.97 -53.12
C ALA A 554 21.47 -54.50 -54.02
N ALA A 555 22.69 -54.64 -53.47
CA ALA A 555 23.82 -55.25 -54.19
C ALA A 555 23.58 -56.74 -54.50
N ASN A 556 22.95 -57.49 -53.59
CA ASN A 556 22.55 -58.88 -53.82
C ASN A 556 21.47 -58.99 -54.92
N ILE A 557 20.54 -58.04 -54.99
CA ILE A 557 19.54 -57.96 -56.07
C ILE A 557 20.24 -57.67 -57.40
N GLU A 558 21.08 -56.64 -57.49
CA GLU A 558 21.73 -56.26 -58.76
C GLU A 558 22.69 -57.35 -59.27
N THR A 559 23.44 -58.02 -58.37
CA THR A 559 24.24 -59.20 -58.75
C THR A 559 23.39 -60.43 -59.10
N SER A 560 22.15 -60.54 -58.61
CA SER A 560 21.21 -61.57 -59.08
C SER A 560 20.67 -61.24 -60.47
N LYS A 561 20.33 -59.98 -60.73
CA LYS A 561 19.87 -59.46 -62.03
C LYS A 561 20.93 -59.62 -63.11
N ALA A 562 22.19 -59.22 -62.85
CA ALA A 562 23.30 -59.45 -63.78
C ALA A 562 23.50 -60.94 -64.11
N ARG A 563 23.34 -61.85 -63.13
CA ARG A 563 23.37 -63.31 -63.36
C ARG A 563 22.16 -63.85 -64.12
N MET A 564 21.05 -63.12 -64.18
CA MET A 564 19.90 -63.46 -65.03
C MET A 564 20.10 -62.91 -66.45
N GLN A 565 20.65 -61.70 -66.61
CA GLN A 565 21.01 -61.13 -67.91
C GLN A 565 22.08 -61.96 -68.64
N ILE A 566 23.15 -62.39 -67.96
CA ILE A 566 24.15 -63.31 -68.55
C ILE A 566 23.50 -64.62 -69.03
N LYS A 567 22.48 -65.12 -68.32
CA LYS A 567 21.72 -66.30 -68.77
C LYS A 567 20.82 -65.98 -69.96
N GLU A 568 20.18 -64.81 -69.98
CA GLU A 568 19.37 -64.32 -71.09
C GLU A 568 20.22 -64.25 -72.37
N GLU A 569 21.41 -63.63 -72.29
CA GLU A 569 22.44 -63.61 -73.34
C GLU A 569 22.91 -65.04 -73.74
N GLU A 570 23.11 -65.96 -72.78
CA GLU A 570 23.39 -67.38 -73.09
C GLU A 570 22.24 -68.08 -73.82
N TRP A 571 20.99 -67.77 -73.50
CA TRP A 571 19.81 -68.37 -74.16
C TRP A 571 19.60 -67.78 -75.55
N GLU A 572 19.78 -66.47 -75.73
CA GLU A 572 19.74 -65.79 -77.03
C GLU A 572 20.83 -66.32 -77.95
N SER A 573 22.09 -66.38 -77.49
CA SER A 573 23.20 -66.93 -78.28
C SER A 573 22.99 -68.40 -78.66
N ARG A 574 22.36 -69.21 -77.81
CA ARG A 574 21.96 -70.59 -78.15
C ARG A 574 20.81 -70.65 -79.14
N LEU A 575 19.84 -69.73 -79.05
CA LEU A 575 18.73 -69.63 -79.99
C LEU A 575 19.24 -69.23 -81.38
N ASP A 576 20.14 -68.25 -81.45
CA ASP A 576 20.79 -67.82 -82.68
C ASP A 576 21.64 -68.93 -83.31
N GLU A 577 22.42 -69.69 -82.52
CA GLU A 577 23.15 -70.85 -83.05
C GLU A 577 22.20 -71.95 -83.58
N VAL A 578 21.07 -72.20 -82.91
CA VAL A 578 20.05 -73.14 -83.40
C VAL A 578 19.37 -72.63 -84.68
N ASN A 579 19.10 -71.33 -84.76
CA ASN A 579 18.56 -70.67 -85.97
C ASN A 579 19.57 -70.77 -87.11
N ARG A 580 20.85 -70.45 -86.88
CA ARG A 580 21.95 -70.54 -87.84
C ARG A 580 22.10 -71.97 -88.38
N ILE A 581 22.07 -72.98 -87.51
CA ILE A 581 22.07 -74.41 -87.89
C ILE A 581 20.82 -74.78 -88.71
N TRP A 582 19.66 -74.16 -88.44
CA TRP A 582 18.43 -74.37 -89.22
C TRP A 582 18.49 -73.70 -90.59
N GLU A 583 19.05 -72.49 -90.69
CA GLU A 583 19.31 -71.80 -91.96
C GLU A 583 20.32 -72.58 -92.80
N GLU A 584 21.42 -73.06 -92.22
CA GLU A 584 22.37 -73.95 -92.90
C GLU A 584 21.68 -75.21 -93.44
N LYS A 585 20.83 -75.86 -92.64
CA LYS A 585 20.05 -77.04 -93.08
C LYS A 585 19.04 -76.71 -94.17
N TYR A 586 18.37 -75.57 -94.08
CA TYR A 586 17.41 -75.09 -95.09
C TYR A 586 18.13 -74.77 -96.40
N ASN A 587 19.23 -74.02 -96.35
CA ASN A 587 20.05 -73.68 -97.50
C ASN A 587 20.63 -74.95 -98.15
N ALA A 588 21.14 -75.91 -97.37
CA ALA A 588 21.59 -77.21 -97.89
C ALA A 588 20.44 -78.07 -98.46
N LEU A 589 19.18 -77.84 -98.05
CA LEU A 589 18.00 -78.44 -98.67
C LEU A 589 17.64 -77.74 -100.00
N MET A 590 17.79 -76.42 -100.06
CA MET A 590 17.62 -75.62 -101.27
C MET A 590 18.69 -75.93 -102.32
N GLU A 591 19.95 -76.14 -101.94
CA GLU A 591 21.00 -76.63 -102.83
C GLU A 591 20.72 -78.05 -103.35
N LYS A 592 20.17 -78.93 -102.52
CA LYS A 592 19.65 -80.25 -102.96
C LYS A 592 18.42 -80.13 -103.86
N SER A 593 17.71 -79.00 -103.83
CA SER A 593 16.62 -78.68 -104.76
C SER A 593 17.10 -78.17 -106.12
N THR A 594 18.39 -78.26 -106.44
CA THR A 594 18.94 -78.03 -107.80
C THR A 594 18.26 -78.88 -108.89
N SER A 595 17.58 -79.96 -108.54
CA SER A 595 16.63 -80.67 -109.42
C SER A 595 15.53 -79.75 -110.00
N LYS A 596 15.14 -78.68 -109.31
CA LYS A 596 14.23 -77.64 -109.81
C LYS A 596 14.81 -76.89 -111.01
N ILE A 597 16.12 -76.60 -111.01
CA ILE A 597 16.79 -75.94 -112.14
C ILE A 597 16.85 -76.89 -113.34
N ALA A 598 17.10 -78.19 -113.11
CA ALA A 598 17.03 -79.20 -114.16
C ALA A 598 15.61 -79.32 -114.77
N LEU A 599 14.56 -79.33 -113.92
CA LEU A 599 13.16 -79.32 -114.36
C LEU A 599 12.80 -78.03 -115.13
N GLU A 600 13.29 -76.87 -114.70
CA GLU A 600 13.06 -75.59 -115.40
C GLU A 600 13.76 -75.55 -116.77
N GLN A 601 14.93 -76.18 -116.90
CA GLN A 601 15.61 -76.39 -118.19
C GLN A 601 14.88 -77.39 -119.09
N GLU A 602 14.34 -78.49 -118.52
CA GLU A 602 13.55 -79.47 -119.27
C GLU A 602 12.22 -78.86 -119.78
N ILE A 603 11.55 -78.06 -118.96
CA ILE A 603 10.39 -77.26 -119.35
C ILE A 603 10.75 -76.25 -120.47
N SER A 604 11.94 -75.66 -120.43
CA SER A 604 12.44 -74.78 -121.50
C SER A 604 12.59 -75.53 -122.83
N LEU A 605 13.24 -76.71 -122.82
CA LEU A 605 13.39 -77.56 -124.00
C LEU A 605 12.06 -78.09 -124.55
N LEU A 606 11.08 -78.33 -123.68
CA LEU A 606 9.71 -78.68 -124.08
C LEU A 606 8.98 -77.49 -124.75
N ARG A 607 9.19 -76.26 -124.28
CA ARG A 607 8.66 -75.04 -124.92
C ARG A 607 9.26 -74.82 -126.31
N GLU A 608 10.56 -75.03 -126.52
CA GLU A 608 11.16 -74.94 -127.86
C GLU A 608 10.61 -75.99 -128.84
N LYS A 609 10.35 -77.22 -128.36
CA LYS A 609 9.73 -78.27 -129.18
C LYS A 609 8.29 -77.90 -129.54
N TYR A 610 7.53 -77.38 -128.58
CA TYR A 610 6.18 -76.88 -128.83
C TYR A 610 6.17 -75.72 -129.84
N ALA A 611 7.10 -74.76 -129.72
CA ALA A 611 7.23 -73.65 -130.66
C ALA A 611 7.50 -74.12 -132.10
N ARG A 612 8.39 -75.11 -132.29
CA ARG A 612 8.63 -75.72 -133.62
C ARG A 612 7.39 -76.44 -134.16
N ILE A 613 6.66 -77.18 -133.34
CA ILE A 613 5.38 -77.81 -133.75
C ILE A 613 4.33 -76.74 -134.09
N GLN A 614 4.34 -75.59 -133.40
CA GLN A 614 3.45 -74.48 -133.71
C GLN A 614 3.83 -73.75 -135.01
N GLU A 615 5.12 -73.67 -135.33
CA GLU A 615 5.64 -73.16 -136.61
C GLU A 615 5.32 -74.13 -137.77
N GLU A 616 5.50 -75.45 -137.58
CA GLU A 616 5.01 -76.48 -138.51
C GLU A 616 3.50 -76.37 -138.72
N HIS A 617 2.72 -76.23 -137.65
CA HIS A 617 1.27 -76.01 -137.73
C HIS A 617 0.92 -74.72 -138.46
N SER A 618 1.65 -73.62 -138.23
CA SER A 618 1.48 -72.35 -138.95
C SER A 618 1.78 -72.50 -140.44
N ASN A 619 2.78 -73.31 -140.82
CA ASN A 619 3.07 -73.61 -142.22
C ASN A 619 1.96 -74.46 -142.88
N PHE A 620 1.42 -75.45 -142.16
CA PHE A 620 0.22 -76.18 -142.62
C PHE A 620 -1.01 -75.26 -142.70
N GLN A 621 -1.17 -74.33 -141.76
CA GLN A 621 -2.26 -73.37 -141.72
C GLN A 621 -2.13 -72.33 -142.84
N GLU A 622 -0.92 -71.88 -143.20
CA GLU A 622 -0.68 -71.09 -144.42
C GLU A 622 -1.00 -71.86 -145.70
N MET A 623 -0.64 -73.14 -145.79
CA MET A 623 -0.96 -73.98 -146.95
C MET A 623 -2.48 -74.18 -147.08
N ALA A 624 -3.16 -74.42 -145.95
CA ALA A 624 -4.61 -74.50 -145.89
C ALA A 624 -5.26 -73.15 -146.24
N ASN A 625 -4.75 -72.04 -145.71
CA ASN A 625 -5.24 -70.69 -146.01
C ASN A 625 -5.01 -70.31 -147.48
N LYS A 626 -3.94 -70.73 -148.13
CA LYS A 626 -3.75 -70.52 -149.58
C LYS A 626 -4.75 -71.30 -150.44
N MET A 627 -5.19 -72.49 -149.99
CA MET A 627 -6.37 -73.15 -150.58
C MET A 627 -7.68 -72.46 -150.21
N LEU A 628 -7.80 -71.91 -148.99
CA LEU A 628 -9.00 -71.22 -148.52
C LEU A 628 -9.20 -69.90 -149.26
N GLU A 629 -8.17 -69.06 -149.42
CA GLU A 629 -8.16 -67.84 -150.22
C GLU A 629 -8.52 -68.11 -151.68
N SER A 630 -8.09 -69.25 -152.26
CA SER A 630 -8.53 -69.68 -153.58
C SER A 630 -10.03 -70.03 -153.66
N LYS A 631 -10.71 -70.23 -152.53
CA LYS A 631 -12.18 -70.39 -152.43
C LYS A 631 -12.87 -69.10 -151.97
N ASP A 632 -12.24 -68.35 -151.07
CA ASP A 632 -12.75 -67.09 -150.56
C ASP A 632 -12.67 -65.97 -151.61
N GLN A 633 -11.81 -66.06 -152.64
CA GLN A 633 -11.89 -65.21 -153.83
C GLN A 633 -13.13 -65.52 -154.69
N GLU A 634 -13.62 -66.77 -154.69
CA GLU A 634 -14.89 -67.15 -155.32
C GLU A 634 -16.09 -66.68 -154.46
N ILE A 635 -15.99 -66.81 -153.13
CA ILE A 635 -17.06 -66.46 -152.18
C ILE A 635 -17.16 -64.95 -151.94
N ALA A 636 -16.05 -64.20 -151.89
CA ALA A 636 -16.06 -62.74 -151.75
C ALA A 636 -16.76 -62.06 -152.95
N ARG A 637 -16.66 -62.66 -154.13
CA ARG A 637 -17.41 -62.30 -155.34
C ARG A 637 -18.93 -62.31 -155.13
N LEU A 638 -19.42 -63.18 -154.24
CA LEU A 638 -20.84 -63.36 -153.90
C LEU A 638 -21.24 -62.58 -152.63
N LEU A 639 -20.30 -62.33 -151.70
CA LEU A 639 -20.58 -61.63 -150.45
C LEU A 639 -20.47 -60.09 -150.55
N GLU A 640 -19.76 -59.56 -151.54
CA GLU A 640 -19.71 -58.10 -151.74
C GLU A 640 -21.06 -57.54 -152.22
N GLU A 641 -21.85 -58.35 -152.95
CA GLU A 641 -23.24 -58.04 -153.30
C GLU A 641 -24.16 -57.99 -152.07
N GLY A 642 -23.82 -58.69 -150.99
CA GLY A 642 -24.61 -58.74 -149.74
C GLY A 642 -24.24 -57.68 -148.70
N ARG A 643 -23.06 -57.05 -148.78
CA ARG A 643 -22.49 -56.28 -147.66
C ARG A 643 -23.06 -54.88 -147.43
N GLN A 644 -23.96 -54.38 -148.27
CA GLN A 644 -24.37 -52.96 -148.25
C GLN A 644 -25.44 -52.54 -147.21
N MET A 645 -26.00 -53.43 -146.37
CA MET A 645 -27.32 -53.14 -145.73
C MET A 645 -27.49 -53.10 -144.18
N GLN A 646 -26.61 -53.65 -143.31
CA GLN A 646 -26.81 -53.65 -141.83
C GLN A 646 -25.51 -53.99 -141.03
N LYS A 647 -25.20 -53.59 -139.76
CA LYS A 647 -25.47 -52.44 -138.84
C LYS A 647 -24.95 -52.77 -137.38
N ILE A 648 -23.90 -52.09 -136.86
CA ILE A 648 -23.75 -51.46 -135.49
C ILE A 648 -23.29 -52.23 -134.15
N ILE A 649 -22.11 -51.81 -133.56
CA ILE A 649 -21.64 -51.44 -132.13
C ILE A 649 -21.86 -52.36 -130.86
N SER A 650 -21.04 -52.61 -129.77
CA SER A 650 -19.66 -52.33 -129.14
C SER A 650 -19.42 -51.21 -128.04
N ASP A 651 -18.54 -51.22 -126.97
CA ASP A 651 -17.97 -52.20 -125.96
C ASP A 651 -17.04 -51.52 -124.84
N ALA A 652 -16.68 -52.22 -123.72
CA ALA A 652 -15.41 -52.15 -122.86
C ALA A 652 -15.15 -51.14 -121.61
N PRO A 653 -13.95 -50.98 -120.90
CA PRO A 653 -13.78 -50.79 -119.37
C PRO A 653 -12.61 -49.89 -118.68
N LYS A 654 -12.39 -49.91 -117.29
CA LYS A 654 -11.10 -49.85 -116.39
C LYS A 654 -10.40 -48.61 -115.62
N VAL A 655 -9.75 -48.85 -114.39
CA VAL A 655 -8.46 -48.26 -113.71
C VAL A 655 -8.38 -47.36 -112.35
N SER A 656 -7.21 -46.84 -111.80
CA SER A 656 -6.72 -46.68 -110.32
C SER A 656 -5.92 -45.38 -109.75
N ARG A 657 -5.54 -45.22 -108.40
CA ARG A 657 -4.31 -44.54 -107.71
C ARG A 657 -4.34 -43.84 -106.22
N GLU A 658 -3.51 -42.83 -105.77
CA GLU A 658 -2.92 -42.51 -104.35
C GLU A 658 -2.87 -40.99 -103.74
N VAL A 659 -2.37 -40.73 -102.46
CA VAL A 659 -1.68 -39.53 -101.73
C VAL A 659 -2.32 -38.40 -100.74
N PRO A 660 -1.60 -37.68 -99.76
CA PRO A 660 -2.09 -36.93 -98.48
C PRO A 660 -1.49 -35.49 -97.98
N SER A 661 -1.83 -34.86 -96.78
CA SER A 661 -1.03 -33.85 -95.88
C SER A 661 -1.68 -33.02 -94.64
N LYS A 662 -1.22 -31.78 -94.22
CA LYS A 662 -1.10 -31.10 -92.82
C LYS A 662 -2.01 -29.85 -92.38
N GLN A 663 -1.94 -29.36 -91.08
CA GLN A 663 -1.68 -27.94 -90.55
C GLN A 663 -2.60 -27.24 -89.43
N ASP A 664 -2.12 -26.20 -88.70
CA ASP A 664 -2.72 -25.42 -87.53
C ASP A 664 -2.98 -23.87 -87.75
N PRO A 665 -3.75 -23.13 -86.90
CA PRO A 665 -3.37 -21.77 -86.39
C PRO A 665 -3.97 -21.28 -85.02
N GLU A 666 -3.70 -20.02 -84.58
CA GLU A 666 -3.92 -19.44 -83.22
C GLU A 666 -4.53 -17.98 -83.17
N GLU A 667 -4.74 -17.44 -81.94
CA GLU A 667 -4.98 -16.02 -81.50
C GLU A 667 -6.26 -15.20 -81.85
N GLN A 668 -7.06 -14.85 -80.82
CA GLN A 668 -7.82 -13.57 -80.66
C GLN A 668 -8.21 -13.27 -79.19
N PHE A 669 -7.27 -12.94 -78.29
CA PHE A 669 -7.56 -12.46 -76.93
C PHE A 669 -6.63 -11.31 -76.51
N SER A 670 -7.20 -10.24 -75.93
CA SER A 670 -6.44 -9.14 -75.28
C SER A 670 -7.36 -8.14 -74.54
N VAL A 671 -8.39 -7.62 -75.22
CA VAL A 671 -9.23 -6.52 -74.68
C VAL A 671 -10.12 -6.98 -73.51
N GLY A 672 -10.66 -8.20 -73.56
CA GLY A 672 -11.52 -8.73 -72.49
C GLY A 672 -10.78 -8.99 -71.17
N GLU A 673 -9.53 -9.44 -71.25
CA GLU A 673 -8.73 -9.83 -70.07
C GLU A 673 -8.47 -8.65 -69.14
N HIS A 674 -8.18 -7.47 -69.69
CA HIS A 674 -7.94 -6.26 -68.91
C HIS A 674 -9.19 -5.81 -68.13
N GLN A 675 -10.38 -5.97 -68.71
CA GLN A 675 -11.64 -5.65 -68.04
C GLN A 675 -12.02 -6.68 -66.97
N ILE A 676 -11.75 -7.98 -67.23
CA ILE A 676 -11.88 -9.04 -66.22
C ILE A 676 -10.95 -8.77 -65.03
N LEU A 677 -9.69 -8.37 -65.27
CA LEU A 677 -8.70 -8.12 -64.22
C LEU A 677 -9.11 -6.97 -63.28
N MET A 678 -9.70 -5.89 -63.81
CA MET A 678 -10.22 -4.79 -62.98
C MET A 678 -11.41 -5.23 -62.12
N LEU A 679 -12.35 -5.99 -62.69
CA LEU A 679 -13.52 -6.48 -61.94
C LEU A 679 -13.11 -7.50 -60.86
N ALA A 680 -12.19 -8.40 -61.17
CA ALA A 680 -11.61 -9.34 -60.20
C ALA A 680 -10.92 -8.61 -59.04
N ARG A 681 -10.15 -7.54 -59.32
CA ARG A 681 -9.54 -6.70 -58.28
C ARG A 681 -10.57 -6.03 -57.37
N GLN A 682 -11.64 -5.46 -57.95
CA GLN A 682 -12.67 -4.79 -57.15
C GLN A 682 -13.55 -5.79 -56.36
N GLN A 683 -13.70 -7.01 -56.88
CA GLN A 683 -14.37 -8.11 -56.15
C GLN A 683 -13.53 -8.56 -54.95
N ALA A 684 -12.23 -8.82 -55.16
CA ALA A 684 -11.30 -9.21 -54.10
C ALA A 684 -11.23 -8.17 -52.97
N GLN A 685 -11.28 -6.87 -53.28
CA GLN A 685 -11.31 -5.82 -52.25
C GLN A 685 -12.58 -5.86 -51.39
N ARG A 686 -13.76 -6.09 -51.99
CA ARG A 686 -15.01 -6.26 -51.22
C ARG A 686 -15.01 -7.55 -50.39
N GLU A 687 -14.45 -8.63 -50.93
CA GLU A 687 -14.31 -9.90 -50.22
C GLU A 687 -13.32 -9.79 -49.05
N GLU A 688 -12.26 -9.00 -49.19
CA GLU A 688 -11.33 -8.68 -48.10
C GLU A 688 -11.98 -7.81 -47.01
N GLU A 689 -12.68 -6.74 -47.38
CA GLU A 689 -13.46 -5.90 -46.44
C GLU A 689 -14.50 -6.74 -45.67
N LEU A 690 -15.27 -7.58 -46.39
CA LEU A 690 -16.22 -8.51 -45.77
C LEU A 690 -15.51 -9.51 -44.85
N ALA A 691 -14.35 -10.07 -45.24
CA ALA A 691 -13.60 -10.99 -44.40
C ALA A 691 -13.05 -10.31 -43.13
N GLN A 692 -12.63 -9.04 -43.22
CA GLN A 692 -12.24 -8.25 -42.04
C GLN A 692 -13.42 -8.03 -41.09
N CYS A 693 -14.60 -7.65 -41.62
CA CYS A 693 -15.81 -7.51 -40.82
C CYS A 693 -16.24 -8.82 -40.15
N HIS A 694 -16.21 -9.96 -40.86
CA HIS A 694 -16.56 -11.26 -40.27
C HIS A 694 -15.60 -11.67 -39.15
N ARG A 695 -14.29 -11.46 -39.31
CA ARG A 695 -13.29 -11.72 -38.24
C ARG A 695 -13.55 -10.84 -37.01
N HIS A 696 -13.88 -9.57 -37.21
CA HIS A 696 -14.19 -8.66 -36.09
C HIS A 696 -15.48 -9.07 -35.35
N ILE A 697 -16.52 -9.48 -36.08
CA ILE A 697 -17.76 -10.01 -35.50
C ILE A 697 -17.47 -11.30 -34.71
N GLN A 698 -16.62 -12.20 -35.22
CA GLN A 698 -16.23 -13.42 -34.52
C GLN A 698 -15.46 -13.10 -33.22
N ALA A 699 -14.46 -12.22 -33.27
CA ALA A 699 -13.71 -11.81 -32.08
C ALA A 699 -14.62 -11.18 -31.01
N LEU A 700 -15.59 -10.34 -31.39
CA LEU A 700 -16.58 -9.78 -30.46
C LEU A 700 -17.56 -10.83 -29.92
N GLN A 701 -17.88 -11.88 -30.69
CA GLN A 701 -18.70 -13.00 -30.22
C GLN A 701 -17.94 -13.90 -29.23
N GLU A 702 -16.64 -14.09 -29.44
CA GLU A 702 -15.74 -14.79 -28.52
C GLU A 702 -15.58 -13.99 -27.22
N GLU A 703 -15.30 -12.67 -27.29
CA GLU A 703 -15.23 -11.78 -26.13
C GLU A 703 -16.54 -11.75 -25.32
N ILE A 704 -17.71 -11.69 -25.98
CA ILE A 704 -19.01 -11.76 -25.29
C ILE A 704 -19.22 -13.13 -24.62
N ALA A 705 -18.80 -14.23 -25.26
CA ALA A 705 -18.92 -15.57 -24.69
C ALA A 705 -17.99 -15.78 -23.47
N GLU A 706 -16.79 -15.20 -23.49
CA GLU A 706 -15.85 -15.17 -22.36
C GLU A 706 -16.41 -14.33 -21.21
N LEU A 707 -16.86 -13.11 -21.47
CA LEU A 707 -17.50 -12.24 -20.47
C LEU A 707 -18.77 -12.85 -19.87
N GLU A 708 -19.58 -13.56 -20.67
CA GLU A 708 -20.72 -14.34 -20.14
C GLU A 708 -20.26 -15.51 -19.26
N HIS A 709 -19.15 -16.17 -19.58
CA HIS A 709 -18.60 -17.24 -18.75
C HIS A 709 -18.05 -16.71 -17.42
N GLU A 710 -17.27 -15.63 -17.44
CA GLU A 710 -16.77 -14.93 -16.26
C GLU A 710 -17.91 -14.44 -15.36
N ASN A 711 -18.95 -13.81 -15.92
CA ASN A 711 -20.09 -13.33 -15.17
C ASN A 711 -20.88 -14.48 -14.51
N ARG A 712 -21.06 -15.61 -15.21
CA ARG A 712 -21.64 -16.84 -14.63
C ARG A 712 -20.76 -17.41 -13.50
N LEU A 713 -19.43 -17.38 -13.65
CA LEU A 713 -18.49 -17.83 -12.63
C LEU A 713 -18.49 -16.91 -11.40
N HIS A 714 -18.51 -15.59 -11.60
CA HIS A 714 -18.64 -14.61 -10.53
C HIS A 714 -19.99 -14.73 -9.80
N ALA A 715 -21.09 -14.99 -10.50
CA ALA A 715 -22.38 -15.26 -9.85
C ALA A 715 -22.34 -16.54 -8.98
N GLN A 716 -21.62 -17.58 -9.40
CA GLN A 716 -21.40 -18.79 -8.58
C GLN A 716 -20.50 -18.52 -7.37
N GLN A 717 -19.41 -17.78 -7.56
CA GLN A 717 -18.51 -17.35 -6.47
C GLN A 717 -19.24 -16.48 -5.45
N GLU A 718 -20.05 -15.52 -5.91
CA GLU A 718 -20.83 -14.63 -5.05
C GLU A 718 -21.92 -15.40 -4.29
N ALA A 719 -22.58 -16.38 -4.93
CA ALA A 719 -23.52 -17.27 -4.25
C ALA A 719 -22.85 -18.11 -3.16
N ALA A 720 -21.69 -18.73 -3.46
CA ALA A 720 -20.92 -19.51 -2.50
C ALA A 720 -20.41 -18.64 -1.33
N LEU A 721 -19.88 -17.45 -1.60
CA LEU A 721 -19.44 -16.51 -0.56
C LEU A 721 -20.61 -15.99 0.29
N LYS A 722 -21.79 -15.78 -0.30
CA LYS A 722 -23.03 -15.45 0.45
C LYS A 722 -23.50 -16.62 1.32
N GLU A 723 -23.31 -17.86 0.88
CA GLU A 723 -23.62 -19.04 1.70
C GLU A 723 -22.62 -19.21 2.85
N GLU A 724 -21.31 -19.13 2.58
CA GLU A 724 -20.27 -19.20 3.61
C GLU A 724 -20.36 -18.05 4.61
N PHE A 725 -20.65 -16.82 4.18
CA PHE A 725 -20.94 -15.72 5.10
C PHE A 725 -22.12 -16.05 6.03
N ARG A 726 -23.20 -16.64 5.50
CA ARG A 726 -24.34 -17.09 6.31
C ARG A 726 -23.98 -18.28 7.21
N ASN A 727 -23.08 -19.17 6.79
CA ASN A 727 -22.61 -20.31 7.59
C ASN A 727 -21.77 -19.83 8.78
N LEU A 728 -20.87 -18.86 8.56
CA LEU A 728 -20.06 -18.17 9.58
C LEU A 728 -20.92 -17.30 10.51
N GLU A 729 -21.93 -16.60 9.98
CA GLU A 729 -22.89 -15.87 10.81
C GLU A 729 -23.67 -16.83 11.73
N ARG A 730 -24.05 -18.01 11.22
CA ARG A 730 -24.68 -19.08 12.01
C ARG A 730 -23.72 -19.75 12.99
N SER A 731 -22.42 -19.92 12.71
CA SER A 731 -21.45 -20.45 13.70
C SER A 731 -21.20 -19.45 14.83
N ARG A 732 -20.88 -18.20 14.50
CA ARG A 732 -20.64 -17.13 15.49
C ARG A 732 -21.84 -16.90 16.42
N LYS A 733 -23.07 -17.02 15.91
CA LYS A 733 -24.28 -16.95 16.74
C LYS A 733 -24.46 -18.18 17.65
N ARG A 734 -24.08 -19.38 17.20
CA ARG A 734 -24.06 -20.60 18.04
C ARG A 734 -22.99 -20.55 19.14
N GLU A 735 -21.83 -19.99 18.85
CA GLU A 735 -20.74 -19.78 19.83
C GLU A 735 -21.16 -18.85 20.99
N GLY A 736 -22.08 -17.91 20.73
CA GLY A 736 -22.64 -17.02 21.74
C GLY A 736 -23.81 -17.58 22.57
N VAL A 737 -24.20 -18.84 22.39
CA VAL A 737 -25.30 -19.47 23.16
C VAL A 737 -24.78 -20.10 24.44
N ASP A 738 -25.42 -19.77 25.57
CA ASP A 738 -25.24 -20.53 26.80
C ASP A 738 -25.75 -21.97 26.64
N MET A 739 -24.81 -22.91 26.63
CA MET A 739 -25.09 -24.34 26.53
C MET A 739 -25.84 -24.87 27.77
N THR A 740 -25.80 -24.16 28.90
CA THR A 740 -26.60 -24.47 30.10
C THR A 740 -28.08 -24.19 29.86
N TYR A 741 -28.42 -23.02 29.32
CA TYR A 741 -29.77 -22.67 28.89
C TYR A 741 -30.27 -23.62 27.79
N LEU A 742 -29.46 -23.87 26.75
CA LEU A 742 -29.83 -24.81 25.68
C LEU A 742 -30.08 -26.23 26.23
N LYS A 743 -29.22 -26.73 27.12
CA LYS A 743 -29.42 -28.01 27.82
C LYS A 743 -30.76 -28.03 28.57
N ASN A 744 -31.11 -26.94 29.28
CA ASN A 744 -32.37 -26.86 30.02
C ASN A 744 -33.60 -26.80 29.10
N VAL A 745 -33.50 -26.16 27.92
CA VAL A 745 -34.55 -26.16 26.89
C VAL A 745 -34.71 -27.56 26.28
N ILE A 746 -33.61 -28.25 25.99
CA ILE A 746 -33.63 -29.64 25.45
C ILE A 746 -34.15 -30.64 26.50
N LEU A 747 -33.80 -30.48 27.77
CA LEU A 747 -34.36 -31.29 28.86
C LEU A 747 -35.88 -31.11 28.95
N LYS A 748 -36.39 -29.87 28.95
CA LYS A 748 -37.83 -29.60 28.90
C LYS A 748 -38.51 -30.21 27.67
N LEU A 749 -37.90 -30.08 26.49
CA LEU A 749 -38.39 -30.67 25.24
C LEU A 749 -38.53 -32.21 25.34
N LEU A 750 -37.63 -32.87 26.06
CA LEU A 750 -37.67 -34.32 26.31
C LEU A 750 -38.64 -34.71 27.43
N GLU A 751 -38.81 -33.85 28.45
CA GLU A 751 -39.68 -34.06 29.62
C GLU A 751 -41.16 -33.82 29.30
N THR A 752 -41.50 -32.73 28.62
CA THR A 752 -42.90 -32.34 28.32
C THR A 752 -43.39 -32.81 26.96
N GLY A 753 -42.49 -33.00 25.98
CA GLY A 753 -42.85 -33.31 24.60
C GLY A 753 -43.43 -32.14 23.80
N GLU A 754 -43.34 -30.91 24.30
CA GLU A 754 -43.90 -29.68 23.69
C GLU A 754 -43.07 -29.19 22.49
N VAL A 755 -42.95 -30.03 21.46
CA VAL A 755 -42.14 -29.77 20.27
C VAL A 755 -42.56 -28.47 19.57
N GLU A 756 -43.85 -28.20 19.41
CA GLU A 756 -44.33 -26.99 18.72
C GLU A 756 -43.90 -25.68 19.41
N ALA A 757 -43.84 -25.66 20.74
CA ALA A 757 -43.45 -24.48 21.52
C ALA A 757 -41.93 -24.32 21.67
N LEU A 758 -41.20 -25.44 21.80
CA LEU A 758 -39.76 -25.42 22.12
C LEU A 758 -38.86 -25.59 20.88
N LEU A 759 -39.33 -26.21 19.79
CA LEU A 759 -38.58 -26.30 18.53
C LEU A 759 -38.24 -24.92 17.93
N PRO A 760 -39.12 -23.90 17.92
CA PRO A 760 -38.75 -22.56 17.48
C PRO A 760 -37.64 -21.94 18.33
N VAL A 761 -37.62 -22.20 19.65
CA VAL A 761 -36.57 -21.71 20.56
C VAL A 761 -35.25 -22.42 20.26
N VAL A 762 -35.25 -23.75 20.14
CA VAL A 762 -34.05 -24.53 19.77
C VAL A 762 -33.52 -24.11 18.38
N ALA A 763 -34.40 -23.93 17.40
CA ALA A 763 -34.05 -23.47 16.06
C ALA A 763 -33.48 -22.04 16.03
N MET A 764 -33.96 -21.15 16.92
CA MET A 764 -33.39 -19.81 17.10
C MET A 764 -32.01 -19.85 17.76
N LEU A 765 -31.82 -20.67 18.80
CA LEU A 765 -30.53 -20.82 19.48
C LEU A 765 -29.48 -21.47 18.56
N LEU A 766 -29.83 -22.60 17.95
CA LEU A 766 -28.92 -23.34 17.05
C LEU A 766 -28.90 -22.79 15.62
N GLN A 767 -29.62 -21.70 15.34
CA GLN A 767 -29.68 -21.01 14.05
C GLN A 767 -29.94 -21.95 12.85
N PHE A 768 -30.97 -22.79 12.98
CA PHE A 768 -31.39 -23.71 11.93
C PHE A 768 -31.76 -22.96 10.65
N SER A 769 -31.36 -23.50 9.50
CA SER A 769 -31.87 -23.08 8.21
C SER A 769 -33.38 -23.33 8.09
N ARG A 770 -34.01 -22.66 7.12
CA ARG A 770 -35.43 -22.90 6.79
C ARG A 770 -35.71 -24.33 6.32
N GLU A 771 -34.68 -25.06 5.88
CA GLU A 771 -34.81 -26.47 5.52
C GLU A 771 -34.69 -27.40 6.72
N GLU A 772 -33.75 -27.16 7.63
CA GLU A 772 -33.62 -27.95 8.87
C GLU A 772 -34.88 -27.80 9.73
N LEU A 773 -35.39 -26.58 9.88
CA LEU A 773 -36.65 -26.34 10.60
C LEU A 773 -37.84 -27.08 9.95
N LYS A 774 -37.94 -27.05 8.62
CA LYS A 774 -38.94 -27.84 7.87
C LYS A 774 -38.77 -29.34 8.09
N LYS A 775 -37.56 -29.88 7.94
CA LYS A 775 -37.27 -31.31 8.18
C LYS A 775 -37.67 -31.73 9.60
N CYS A 776 -37.43 -30.90 10.61
CA CYS A 776 -37.89 -31.16 11.98
C CYS A 776 -39.43 -31.14 12.12
N GLN A 777 -40.12 -30.19 11.48
CA GLN A 777 -41.59 -30.11 11.47
C GLN A 777 -42.23 -31.28 10.69
N GLU A 778 -41.67 -31.66 9.55
CA GLU A 778 -42.12 -32.78 8.73
C GLU A 778 -41.98 -34.12 9.48
N VAL A 779 -40.85 -34.36 10.17
CA VAL A 779 -40.61 -35.57 10.98
C VAL A 779 -41.47 -35.64 12.26
N TYR A 780 -42.03 -34.51 12.70
CA TYR A 780 -43.05 -34.43 13.75
C TYR A 780 -44.44 -34.72 13.18
N ASN A 781 -44.84 -34.01 12.12
CA ASN A 781 -46.17 -34.09 11.50
C ASN A 781 -46.48 -35.44 10.81
N VAL A 782 -45.47 -36.26 10.53
CA VAL A 782 -45.62 -37.61 9.94
C VAL A 782 -46.01 -38.67 11.00
N VAL A 783 -46.29 -38.30 12.25
CA VAL A 783 -46.94 -39.19 13.23
C VAL A 783 -48.46 -39.20 12.99
N PRO A 784 -49.08 -40.34 12.61
CA PRO A 784 -50.53 -40.43 12.46
C PRO A 784 -51.23 -40.57 13.82
N ASP A 785 -52.44 -40.02 13.92
CA ASP A 785 -53.31 -40.16 15.10
C ASP A 785 -53.59 -41.62 15.47
N SER A 786 -53.11 -42.03 16.64
CA SER A 786 -53.47 -43.30 17.29
C SER A 786 -54.01 -43.04 18.69
N SER A 787 -55.15 -42.33 18.77
CA SER A 787 -55.84 -42.00 20.01
C SER A 787 -56.31 -43.26 20.77
N ALA A 788 -55.66 -43.58 21.90
CA ALA A 788 -56.18 -44.53 22.91
C ALA A 788 -55.49 -44.52 24.31
N ALA A 789 -54.72 -43.49 24.70
CA ALA A 789 -54.24 -43.34 26.09
C ALA A 789 -53.89 -41.87 26.42
N GLY A 790 -54.25 -41.40 27.62
CA GLY A 790 -54.01 -40.01 28.02
C GLY A 790 -52.58 -39.74 28.50
N GLY A 791 -51.78 -39.09 27.68
CA GLY A 791 -50.47 -38.54 28.03
C GLY A 791 -49.82 -37.83 26.83
N PRO A 792 -49.01 -36.78 27.02
CA PRO A 792 -48.32 -36.12 25.92
C PRO A 792 -47.28 -37.07 25.29
N PRO A 793 -47.10 -37.08 23.97
CA PRO A 793 -46.21 -38.02 23.29
C PRO A 793 -44.74 -37.64 23.49
N THR A 794 -44.13 -38.16 24.55
CA THR A 794 -42.71 -37.94 24.84
C THR A 794 -41.81 -38.61 23.80
N LEU A 795 -40.76 -37.90 23.40
CA LEU A 795 -39.83 -38.30 22.33
C LEU A 795 -39.15 -39.67 22.59
N PHE A 796 -39.08 -40.11 23.85
CA PHE A 796 -38.54 -41.40 24.25
C PHE A 796 -39.33 -42.62 23.73
N SER A 797 -40.60 -42.46 23.33
CA SER A 797 -41.37 -43.56 22.75
C SER A 797 -40.76 -44.13 21.45
N ARG A 798 -39.92 -43.34 20.75
CA ARG A 798 -39.16 -43.78 19.56
C ARG A 798 -37.83 -44.51 19.91
N PHE A 799 -37.40 -44.54 21.18
CA PHE A 799 -36.15 -45.17 21.63
C PHE A 799 -36.35 -46.55 22.29
N LEU A 800 -37.45 -47.25 21.99
CA LEU A 800 -37.64 -48.64 22.39
C LEU A 800 -36.65 -49.55 21.63
N PHE A 801 -35.55 -49.92 22.29
CA PHE A 801 -34.63 -50.96 21.83
C PHE A 801 -35.39 -52.26 21.55
N SER A 802 -35.40 -52.69 20.27
CA SER A 802 -35.99 -53.95 19.84
C SER A 802 -35.24 -55.15 20.44
N LYS A 803 -35.68 -55.60 21.61
CA LYS A 803 -35.13 -56.77 22.32
C LYS A 803 -35.63 -58.06 21.64
N ALA A 804 -34.74 -59.04 21.50
CA ALA A 804 -34.87 -60.09 20.49
C ALA A 804 -35.95 -61.16 20.72
N GLY A 805 -36.49 -61.63 19.59
CA GLY A 805 -37.19 -62.91 19.33
C GLY A 805 -37.19 -63.14 17.81
N LYS A 806 -37.13 -64.33 17.22
CA LYS A 806 -37.29 -65.71 17.73
C LYS A 806 -38.60 -65.98 18.47
#